data_AF-A0A8H5BNQ4-F1
#
_entry.id   AF-A0A8H5BNQ4-F1
#
_cell.length_a   1.000
_cell.length_b   1.000
_cell.length_c   1.000
_cell.angle_alpha   90.00
_cell.angle_beta   90.00
_cell.angle_gamma   90.00
#
_symmetry.space_group_name_H-M   'P 1'
#
loop_
_entity.id
_entity.type
_entity.pdbx_description
1 polymer ?
#
loop_
_entity_poly.entity_id
_entity_poly.type
_entity_poly.pdbx_seq_one_letter_code
_entity_poly.pdbx_strand_id
1 'polypeptide(L)'
;MQYLAYLVTILAASALAKAQDSKPLVTPEALEDLINRESLLAHAHKLLEFSELSNNNRAFGSKGHNATIHYIKSLLDETGYYDTEFESFTYSYSEAKATFTANGQEFFTRGLGYSPSGDVTAPVVVVNELGCNPSDFPAEVKGNIALILRGTCDLGLKVAHAGAAGAVGSIIYNNVDAEPISGTLGSPSRPQGPYVPSAYISGLNGKAFIASINAGTEVVANIHVTSLVEDRVTSNVIATTKQGDKNNIIAAGAHSDSVPAGPGLNDDGSGTIGILEVALQLSKFRVDNAVRFHWWAAEEFGLIGSEYHVQHLSDEARQTIALYLNFDMIASPNGGIFVFDGDGSATGVPGPPGSDAIESVYRSYFESRDIKTGSAVFGGSSDYQPFVDIGIPSGGLNTGASGTKTAEGAEWWGGKAGVAFMGGNSTKATSGINGAGTASQRKLGIPDTVELFFNDTKKSARELSRDDLIGVLTGRSGDAVNWLQDKFSLDLSKVARLGGHSQPRTHRGDAQFPGMVITYAQMERLEDLSVSDPERVKILKKARVTKLVKDESGAVVGAEYTHGGQTHTAYGPVVLATGGYAADFTEDSLLKKHRPEYYNLPTTNGDHCTGDGHKMAMAAGANAVDLEKVQVHPTGLVDPNEPEAKVKFLAAEALRGVGGLLLDNTGARFVDELQHRDYVTGKIWENGKFPIRLVLNGTASKEIEWHCKHYVGRGLMKRFDSGEALAKEFGVAPAVLKKTFDDYNQSVRTKQDPFGKKFFQGEWKFDDFFHVAVMTPVLHYTMGGLEIDAESRVLDKAGKPVPGLFASGEVAGGVHGANRLGGSSLLGCVVFGRVSGDSAAAYLLQTQSVAVRKAGGRLGALAGHLDSSPSQPTAAAAPAAPAAAPVGKGPSATYTAEEVAKHKTKDDCWVIVNGQVLDVTAFLPDHPGGEKAILLYAGRDATEEFNMLHDPKVIPRYAPDAVIGTLKK
;
A
#
# COMPACT_ATOMS: atom_id res chain seq x y z
N MET A 1 -59.93 47.06 3.57
CA MET A 1 -58.55 46.69 3.20
C MET A 1 -57.89 45.71 4.17
N GLN A 2 -58.18 45.72 5.48
CA GLN A 2 -57.62 44.73 6.44
C GLN A 2 -58.14 43.28 6.25
N TYR A 3 -59.39 43.09 5.83
CA TYR A 3 -59.93 41.73 5.58
C TYR A 3 -59.35 41.05 4.32
N LEU A 4 -58.92 41.82 3.32
CA LEU A 4 -58.26 41.26 2.13
C LEU A 4 -56.82 40.83 2.44
N ALA A 5 -56.10 41.58 3.29
CA ALA A 5 -54.75 41.22 3.70
C ALA A 5 -54.70 39.95 4.56
N TYR A 6 -55.72 39.74 5.42
CA TYR A 6 -55.86 38.53 6.24
C TYR A 6 -56.27 37.29 5.43
N LEU A 7 -57.14 37.45 4.42
CA LEU A 7 -57.48 36.35 3.52
C LEU A 7 -56.31 35.97 2.60
N VAL A 8 -55.51 36.92 2.13
CA VAL A 8 -54.34 36.65 1.28
C VAL A 8 -53.21 35.97 2.09
N THR A 9 -53.05 36.28 3.37
CA THR A 9 -52.08 35.55 4.24
C THR A 9 -52.57 34.15 4.64
N ILE A 10 -53.86 33.95 4.88
CA ILE A 10 -54.43 32.61 5.14
C ILE A 10 -54.44 31.75 3.87
N LEU A 11 -54.70 32.33 2.70
CA LEU A 11 -54.60 31.64 1.41
C LEU A 11 -53.14 31.34 1.00
N ALA A 12 -52.18 32.22 1.32
CA ALA A 12 -50.75 31.95 1.10
C ALA A 12 -50.19 30.90 2.08
N ALA A 13 -50.58 30.94 3.37
CA ALA A 13 -50.18 29.94 4.36
C ALA A 13 -50.84 28.57 4.11
N SER A 14 -52.10 28.54 3.66
CA SER A 14 -52.76 27.28 3.26
C SER A 14 -52.27 26.76 1.89
N ALA A 15 -51.78 27.63 0.99
CA ALA A 15 -51.13 27.22 -0.25
C ALA A 15 -49.70 26.70 -0.02
N LEU A 16 -48.92 27.27 0.90
CA LEU A 16 -47.61 26.72 1.31
C LEU A 16 -47.77 25.41 2.09
N ALA A 17 -48.75 25.31 2.99
CA ALA A 17 -49.06 24.05 3.69
C ALA A 17 -49.58 22.97 2.73
N LYS A 18 -50.42 23.33 1.73
CA LYS A 18 -50.85 22.39 0.66
C LYS A 18 -49.75 22.03 -0.34
N ALA A 19 -48.74 22.89 -0.53
CA ALA A 19 -47.60 22.61 -1.40
C ALA A 19 -46.52 21.74 -0.71
N GLN A 20 -46.50 21.68 0.61
CA GLN A 20 -45.67 20.73 1.36
C GLN A 20 -46.31 19.33 1.42
N ASP A 21 -47.65 19.25 1.38
CA ASP A 21 -48.41 18.00 1.24
C ASP A 21 -48.39 17.41 -0.19
N SER A 22 -47.76 18.09 -1.17
CA SER A 22 -47.70 17.62 -2.56
C SER A 22 -46.38 16.94 -2.95
N LYS A 23 -45.38 16.91 -2.06
CA LYS A 23 -44.12 16.20 -2.33
C LYS A 23 -44.33 14.68 -2.26
N PRO A 24 -43.78 13.90 -3.21
CA PRO A 24 -43.86 12.44 -3.15
C PRO A 24 -43.12 11.91 -1.91
N LEU A 25 -43.58 10.79 -1.36
CA LEU A 25 -42.83 10.07 -0.32
C LEU A 25 -41.48 9.66 -0.87
N VAL A 26 -40.43 9.82 -0.07
CA VAL A 26 -39.09 9.38 -0.45
C VAL A 26 -39.12 7.87 -0.68
N THR A 27 -38.55 7.44 -1.80
CA THR A 27 -38.19 6.04 -2.04
C THR A 27 -36.69 5.97 -2.26
N PRO A 28 -36.04 4.83 -1.98
CA PRO A 28 -34.61 4.67 -2.22
C PRO A 28 -34.23 5.03 -3.66
N GLU A 29 -34.96 4.52 -4.64
CA GLU A 29 -34.65 4.71 -6.07
C GLU A 29 -34.79 6.18 -6.49
N ALA A 30 -35.85 6.85 -6.05
CA ALA A 30 -36.10 8.24 -6.44
C ALA A 30 -35.07 9.22 -5.84
N LEU A 31 -34.53 8.92 -4.66
CA LEU A 31 -33.46 9.71 -4.07
C LEU A 31 -32.10 9.39 -4.71
N GLU A 32 -31.79 8.10 -4.90
CA GLU A 32 -30.57 7.63 -5.57
C GLU A 32 -30.39 8.26 -6.95
N ASP A 33 -31.45 8.30 -7.76
CA ASP A 33 -31.44 8.84 -9.13
C ASP A 33 -31.05 10.33 -9.19
N LEU A 34 -31.13 11.06 -8.07
CA LEU A 34 -30.78 12.47 -7.99
C LEU A 34 -29.34 12.70 -7.55
N ILE A 35 -28.71 11.72 -6.91
CA ILE A 35 -27.32 11.81 -6.47
C ILE A 35 -26.42 11.56 -7.68
N ASN A 36 -25.62 12.57 -8.03
CA ASN A 36 -24.76 12.48 -9.21
C ASN A 36 -23.34 12.98 -8.93
N ARG A 37 -22.42 12.48 -9.75
CA ARG A 37 -20.98 12.75 -9.62
C ARG A 37 -20.63 14.23 -9.81
N GLU A 38 -21.35 14.96 -10.66
CA GLU A 38 -21.05 16.36 -10.96
C GLU A 38 -21.31 17.23 -9.73
N SER A 39 -22.45 17.06 -9.06
CA SER A 39 -22.76 17.75 -7.80
C SER A 39 -21.70 17.46 -6.73
N LEU A 40 -21.35 16.19 -6.52
CA LEU A 40 -20.35 15.78 -5.54
C LEU A 40 -18.98 16.41 -5.82
N LEU A 41 -18.53 16.41 -7.08
CA LEU A 41 -17.28 17.05 -7.47
C LEU A 41 -17.32 18.57 -7.30
N ALA A 42 -18.45 19.22 -7.57
CA ALA A 42 -18.61 20.66 -7.35
C ALA A 42 -18.44 21.01 -5.87
N HIS A 43 -19.03 20.22 -4.96
CA HIS A 43 -18.82 20.38 -3.51
C HIS A 43 -17.35 20.13 -3.12
N ALA A 44 -16.72 19.08 -3.64
CA ALA A 44 -15.31 18.78 -3.37
C ALA A 44 -14.37 19.91 -3.80
N HIS A 45 -14.61 20.51 -4.98
CA HIS A 45 -13.87 21.67 -5.47
C HIS A 45 -14.06 22.88 -4.56
N LYS A 46 -15.27 23.07 -4.01
CA LYS A 46 -15.55 24.15 -3.07
C LYS A 46 -14.82 23.97 -1.74
N LEU A 47 -14.77 22.74 -1.21
CA LEU A 47 -13.96 22.45 -0.01
C LEU A 47 -12.48 22.70 -0.26
N LEU A 48 -11.95 22.33 -1.43
CA LEU A 48 -10.57 22.62 -1.79
C LEU A 48 -10.29 24.13 -1.82
N GLU A 49 -11.17 24.92 -2.44
CA GLU A 49 -11.07 26.40 -2.43
C GLU A 49 -11.08 26.96 -1.00
N PHE A 50 -11.92 26.43 -0.11
CA PHE A 50 -11.93 26.86 1.28
C PHE A 50 -10.63 26.50 2.02
N SER A 51 -10.02 25.37 1.69
CA SER A 51 -8.75 24.97 2.31
C SER A 51 -7.63 25.99 2.06
N GLU A 52 -7.64 26.65 0.91
CA GLU A 52 -6.65 27.69 0.54
C GLU A 52 -6.69 28.88 1.51
N LEU A 53 -7.83 29.16 2.14
CA LEU A 53 -7.99 30.22 3.14
C LEU A 53 -7.23 29.94 4.44
N SER A 54 -6.72 28.73 4.64
CA SER A 54 -6.08 28.27 5.88
C SER A 54 -4.87 27.38 5.61
N ASN A 55 -4.01 27.77 4.67
CA ASN A 55 -2.78 27.06 4.29
C ASN A 55 -3.03 25.65 3.75
N ASN A 56 -4.03 25.52 2.86
CA ASN A 56 -4.44 24.28 2.20
C ASN A 56 -4.95 23.19 3.16
N ASN A 57 -5.52 23.58 4.30
CA ASN A 57 -6.27 22.70 5.20
C ASN A 57 -7.54 23.39 5.71
N ARG A 58 -8.38 22.64 6.40
CA ARG A 58 -9.63 23.10 7.02
C ARG A 58 -9.69 22.65 8.49
N ALA A 59 -8.57 22.74 9.22
CA ALA A 59 -8.53 22.43 10.65
C ALA A 59 -9.58 23.25 11.42
N PHE A 60 -10.15 22.68 12.49
CA PHE A 60 -11.29 23.30 13.17
C PHE A 60 -11.03 24.75 13.60
N GLY A 61 -12.09 25.57 13.55
CA GLY A 61 -12.05 27.00 13.82
C GLY A 61 -11.20 27.85 12.86
N SER A 62 -10.54 27.27 11.85
CA SER A 62 -9.81 28.00 10.82
C SER A 62 -10.75 28.74 9.86
N LYS A 63 -10.21 29.64 9.03
CA LYS A 63 -11.01 30.33 8.00
C LYS A 63 -11.60 29.34 6.99
N GLY A 64 -10.84 28.32 6.61
CA GLY A 64 -11.29 27.28 5.68
C GLY A 64 -12.37 26.38 6.28
N HIS A 65 -12.23 26.02 7.56
CA HIS A 65 -13.28 25.29 8.28
C HIS A 65 -14.56 26.12 8.41
N ASN A 66 -14.44 27.37 8.86
CA ASN A 66 -15.60 28.26 9.02
C ASN A 66 -16.32 28.48 7.69
N ALA A 67 -15.58 28.67 6.59
CA ALA A 67 -16.16 28.74 5.25
C ALA A 67 -16.91 27.45 4.86
N THR A 68 -16.42 26.28 5.27
CA THR A 68 -17.08 24.99 5.05
C THR A 68 -18.42 24.90 5.78
N ILE A 69 -18.44 25.12 7.10
CA ILE A 69 -19.67 24.98 7.88
C ILE A 69 -20.73 26.02 7.48
N HIS A 70 -20.30 27.23 7.08
CA HIS A 70 -21.21 28.24 6.53
C HIS A 70 -21.77 27.82 5.16
N TYR A 71 -20.94 27.28 4.28
CA TYR A 71 -21.38 26.78 2.98
C TYR A 71 -22.45 25.69 3.11
N ILE A 72 -22.21 24.69 3.96
CA ILE A 72 -23.15 23.61 4.25
C ILE A 72 -24.47 24.19 4.75
N LYS A 73 -24.43 24.99 5.82
CA LYS A 73 -25.64 25.54 6.42
C LYS A 73 -26.42 26.42 5.44
N SER A 74 -25.74 27.29 4.68
CA SER A 74 -26.38 28.18 3.71
C SER A 74 -27.15 27.40 2.63
N LEU A 75 -26.53 26.35 2.06
CA LEU A 75 -27.21 25.52 1.06
C LEU A 75 -28.45 24.81 1.64
N LEU A 76 -28.36 24.34 2.89
CA LEU A 76 -29.49 23.68 3.55
C LEU A 76 -30.60 24.67 3.92
N ASP A 77 -30.26 25.88 4.37
CA ASP A 77 -31.21 26.96 4.65
C ASP A 77 -32.00 27.37 3.40
N GLU A 78 -31.33 27.46 2.25
CA GLU A 78 -31.92 27.81 0.96
C GLU A 78 -33.03 26.82 0.53
N THR A 79 -32.97 25.57 0.99
CA THR A 79 -34.03 24.58 0.71
C THR A 79 -35.34 24.90 1.44
N GLY A 80 -35.29 25.65 2.55
CA GLY A 80 -36.40 25.88 3.46
C GLY A 80 -36.92 24.62 4.19
N TYR A 81 -36.29 23.46 3.97
CA TYR A 81 -36.76 22.13 4.37
C TYR A 81 -36.29 21.68 5.76
N TYR A 82 -35.16 22.24 6.21
CA TYR A 82 -34.52 21.91 7.46
C TYR A 82 -34.68 23.04 8.49
N ASP A 83 -34.77 22.65 9.76
CA ASP A 83 -34.39 23.50 10.88
C ASP A 83 -32.89 23.31 11.06
N THR A 84 -32.09 24.32 10.70
CA THR A 84 -30.64 24.26 10.79
C THR A 84 -30.12 25.15 11.92
N GLU A 85 -29.07 24.69 12.58
CA GLU A 85 -28.42 25.43 13.66
C GLU A 85 -26.91 25.22 13.65
N PHE A 86 -26.21 26.23 14.16
CA PHE A 86 -24.84 26.09 14.60
C PHE A 86 -24.85 25.77 16.08
N GLU A 87 -24.39 24.58 16.44
CA GLU A 87 -24.11 24.24 17.83
C GLU A 87 -22.67 24.65 18.13
N SER A 88 -22.51 25.90 18.57
CA SER A 88 -21.21 26.53 18.79
C SER A 88 -20.62 26.16 20.14
N PHE A 89 -19.32 25.88 20.14
CA PHE A 89 -18.54 25.64 21.34
C PHE A 89 -17.14 26.22 21.17
N THR A 90 -16.47 26.42 22.31
CA THR A 90 -15.07 26.84 22.34
C THR A 90 -14.22 25.64 22.68
N TYR A 91 -13.22 25.36 21.85
CA TYR A 91 -12.24 24.32 22.13
C TYR A 91 -10.83 24.84 21.90
N SER A 92 -9.91 24.36 22.74
CA SER A 92 -8.53 24.84 22.70
C SER A 92 -7.80 24.14 21.57
N TYR A 93 -7.48 24.86 20.51
CA TYR A 93 -6.59 24.38 19.45
C TYR A 93 -5.18 24.31 19.99
N SER A 94 -4.51 23.19 19.78
CA SER A 94 -3.09 23.10 20.05
C SER A 94 -2.30 22.49 18.91
N GLU A 95 -1.21 23.17 18.57
CA GLU A 95 -0.13 22.63 17.75
C GLU A 95 1.16 22.76 18.57
N ALA A 96 1.96 21.70 18.62
CA ALA A 96 3.26 21.73 19.27
C ALA A 96 4.32 21.15 18.33
N LYS A 97 5.40 21.90 18.15
CA LYS A 97 6.63 21.43 17.50
C LYS A 97 7.69 21.33 18.56
N ALA A 98 8.33 20.16 18.65
CA ALA A 98 9.42 19.92 19.56
C ALA A 98 10.67 19.55 18.77
N THR A 99 11.79 20.17 19.11
CA THR A 99 13.12 19.65 18.79
C THR A 99 13.75 19.15 20.08
N PHE A 100 14.51 18.07 19.96
CA PHE A 100 15.21 17.49 21.09
C PHE A 100 16.63 17.14 20.65
N THR A 101 17.60 17.66 21.40
CA THR A 101 19.02 17.42 21.18
C THR A 101 19.65 16.87 22.45
N ALA A 102 20.57 15.93 22.32
CA ALA A 102 21.36 15.41 23.45
C ALA A 102 22.77 15.09 22.96
N ASN A 103 23.78 15.37 23.78
CA ASN A 103 25.20 15.14 23.43
C ASN A 103 25.63 15.79 22.09
N GLY A 104 25.04 16.94 21.74
CA GLY A 104 25.34 17.66 20.48
C GLY A 104 24.70 17.06 19.23
N GLN A 105 23.83 16.05 19.36
CA GLN A 105 23.07 15.44 18.28
C GLN A 105 21.58 15.78 18.40
N GLU A 106 20.94 16.16 17.29
CA GLU A 106 19.48 16.30 17.19
C GLU A 106 18.83 14.96 16.85
N PHE A 107 17.70 14.69 17.50
CA PHE A 107 16.94 13.46 17.31
C PHE A 107 15.58 13.78 16.70
N PHE A 108 15.12 12.89 15.82
CA PHE A 108 13.78 12.99 15.26
C PHE A 108 12.74 12.91 16.37
N THR A 109 11.91 13.94 16.45
CA THR A 109 11.03 14.21 17.59
C THR A 109 9.68 14.69 17.09
N ARG A 110 8.62 14.31 17.80
CA ARG A 110 7.29 14.91 17.63
C ARG A 110 6.97 15.76 18.86
N GLY A 111 6.35 16.91 18.63
CA GLY A 111 5.75 17.69 19.70
C GLY A 111 4.46 17.02 20.18
N LEU A 112 4.18 17.18 21.47
CA LEU A 112 2.93 16.75 22.06
C LEU A 112 1.97 17.94 22.14
N GLY A 113 0.78 17.82 21.55
CA GLY A 113 -0.26 18.83 21.67
C GLY A 113 -0.53 19.17 23.14
N TYR A 114 -0.76 20.45 23.42
CA TYR A 114 -0.87 21.08 24.74
C TYR A 114 0.41 21.06 25.60
N SER A 115 1.54 20.59 25.06
CA SER A 115 2.83 20.85 25.68
C SER A 115 3.10 22.36 25.74
N PRO A 116 3.48 22.93 26.88
CA PRO A 116 3.82 24.34 26.96
C PRO A 116 5.07 24.63 26.12
N SER A 117 5.13 25.84 25.56
CA SER A 117 6.36 26.35 24.95
C SER A 117 7.46 26.45 26.00
N GLY A 118 8.68 26.14 25.60
CA GLY A 118 9.83 26.25 26.49
C GLY A 118 11.10 25.77 25.83
N ASP A 119 12.22 26.26 26.35
CA ASP A 119 13.55 25.89 25.91
C ASP A 119 14.35 25.54 27.16
N VAL A 120 14.57 24.24 27.37
CA VAL A 120 15.14 23.73 28.62
C VAL A 120 16.32 22.85 28.30
N THR A 121 17.43 23.07 29.00
CA THR A 121 18.62 22.23 28.93
C THR A 121 18.97 21.72 30.31
N ALA A 122 18.90 20.41 30.52
CA ALA A 122 19.21 19.78 31.81
C ALA A 122 19.63 18.31 31.63
N PRO A 123 20.23 17.69 32.65
CA PRO A 123 20.42 16.25 32.71
C PRO A 123 19.11 15.47 32.53
N VAL A 124 19.20 14.28 31.92
CA VAL A 124 18.08 13.36 31.71
C VAL A 124 18.06 12.31 32.83
N VAL A 125 16.90 12.13 33.46
CA VAL A 125 16.66 11.18 34.54
C VAL A 125 15.60 10.18 34.11
N VAL A 126 15.91 8.89 34.25
CA VAL A 126 14.98 7.80 33.93
C VAL A 126 13.87 7.73 34.98
N VAL A 127 12.63 7.73 34.53
CA VAL A 127 11.45 7.48 35.37
C VAL A 127 11.22 5.98 35.50
N ASN A 128 10.85 5.53 36.70
CA ASN A 128 10.63 4.11 36.97
C ASN A 128 9.31 3.63 36.33
N GLU A 129 9.24 2.32 36.05
CA GLU A 129 8.04 1.67 35.49
C GLU A 129 7.48 2.42 34.27
N LEU A 130 6.24 2.91 34.36
CA LEU A 130 5.55 3.62 33.29
C LEU A 130 5.32 5.10 33.62
N GLY A 131 5.72 5.60 34.79
CA GLY A 131 5.39 6.98 35.20
C GLY A 131 3.89 7.22 35.37
N CYS A 132 3.12 6.18 35.70
CA CYS A 132 1.67 6.27 35.90
C CYS A 132 1.30 6.67 37.33
N ASN A 133 2.22 6.53 38.29
CA ASN A 133 2.02 6.89 39.69
C ASN A 133 3.05 7.95 40.13
N PRO A 134 2.72 8.82 41.10
CA PRO A 134 3.69 9.78 41.65
C PRO A 134 4.96 9.12 42.20
N SER A 135 4.87 7.90 42.75
CA SER A 135 6.00 7.15 43.28
C SER A 135 7.01 6.69 42.21
N ASP A 136 6.62 6.71 40.94
CA ASP A 136 7.47 6.28 39.82
C ASP A 136 8.58 7.31 39.53
N PHE A 137 8.43 8.54 40.02
CA PHE A 137 9.34 9.66 39.78
C PHE A 137 10.38 9.77 40.90
N PRO A 138 11.65 9.42 40.64
CA PRO A 138 12.69 9.50 41.66
C PRO A 138 13.03 10.95 42.01
N ALA A 139 13.61 11.19 43.18
CA ALA A 139 13.86 12.53 43.71
C ALA A 139 14.79 13.37 42.81
N GLU A 140 15.64 12.70 42.04
CA GLU A 140 16.59 13.24 41.07
C GLU A 140 15.90 13.91 39.87
N VAL A 141 14.62 13.64 39.60
CA VAL A 141 13.86 14.31 38.54
C VAL A 141 13.73 15.82 38.80
N LYS A 142 13.76 16.25 40.06
CA LYS A 142 13.60 17.66 40.42
C LYS A 142 14.73 18.51 39.82
N GLY A 143 14.38 19.43 38.93
CA GLY A 143 15.32 20.29 38.21
C GLY A 143 15.88 19.69 36.91
N ASN A 144 15.50 18.46 36.56
CA ASN A 144 16.03 17.69 35.43
C ASN A 144 14.93 17.31 34.42
N ILE A 145 15.33 16.72 33.30
CA ILE A 145 14.41 16.23 32.26
C ILE A 145 14.01 14.78 32.58
N ALA A 146 12.69 14.52 32.66
CA ALA A 146 12.17 13.18 32.93
C ALA A 146 12.06 12.34 31.63
N LEU A 147 12.72 11.18 31.57
CA LEU A 147 12.60 10.22 30.47
C LEU A 147 11.61 9.11 30.85
N ILE A 148 10.46 9.06 30.18
CA ILE A 148 9.29 8.28 30.58
C ILE A 148 8.88 7.30 29.47
N LEU A 149 8.63 6.05 29.84
CA LEU A 149 8.15 5.01 28.93
C LEU A 149 6.65 5.22 28.58
N ARG A 150 6.31 5.19 27.29
CA ARG A 150 4.91 5.03 26.86
C ARG A 150 4.34 3.75 27.44
N GLY A 151 3.11 3.78 27.92
CA GLY A 151 2.50 2.63 28.57
C GLY A 151 0.99 2.66 28.46
N THR A 152 0.33 2.02 29.42
CA THR A 152 -1.13 1.86 29.46
C THR A 152 -1.87 3.08 29.98
N CYS A 153 -1.21 3.95 30.77
CA CYS A 153 -1.79 5.23 31.19
C CYS A 153 -1.53 6.34 30.15
N ASP A 154 -2.42 7.33 30.12
CA ASP A 154 -2.39 8.42 29.15
C ASP A 154 -1.14 9.33 29.30
N LEU A 155 -0.78 10.01 28.20
CA LEU A 155 0.45 10.81 28.13
C LEU A 155 0.42 12.05 29.03
N GLY A 156 -0.74 12.69 29.16
CA GLY A 156 -0.90 13.88 30.00
C GLY A 156 -0.65 13.58 31.47
N LEU A 157 -1.15 12.45 31.97
CA LEU A 157 -0.94 12.04 33.36
C LEU A 157 0.55 11.90 33.70
N LYS A 158 1.32 11.27 32.81
CA LYS A 158 2.77 11.08 32.96
C LYS A 158 3.50 12.42 33.05
N VAL A 159 3.19 13.34 32.14
CA VAL A 159 3.82 14.66 32.09
C VAL A 159 3.41 15.52 33.29
N ALA A 160 2.16 15.43 33.74
CA ALA A 160 1.68 16.10 34.95
C ALA A 160 2.42 15.61 36.20
N HIS A 161 2.63 14.30 36.34
CA HIS A 161 3.44 13.75 37.42
C HIS A 161 4.91 14.17 37.35
N ALA A 162 5.49 14.25 36.14
CA ALA A 162 6.83 14.81 35.95
C ALA A 162 6.92 16.25 36.45
N GLY A 163 5.95 17.10 36.08
CA GLY A 163 5.87 18.47 36.56
C GLY A 163 5.67 18.58 38.07
N ALA A 164 4.83 17.73 38.67
CA ALA A 164 4.63 17.67 40.12
C ALA A 164 5.89 17.22 40.88
N ALA A 165 6.69 16.33 40.28
CA ALA A 165 8.01 15.94 40.80
C ALA A 165 9.08 17.05 40.62
N GLY A 166 8.73 18.15 39.93
CA GLY A 166 9.62 19.30 39.70
C GLY A 166 10.55 19.14 38.50
N ALA A 167 10.19 18.30 37.52
CA ALA A 167 10.91 18.22 36.25
C ALA A 167 10.88 19.58 35.52
N VAL A 168 11.93 19.90 34.77
CA VAL A 168 11.97 21.10 33.92
C VAL A 168 11.56 20.82 32.48
N GLY A 169 11.54 19.54 32.08
CA GLY A 169 11.07 19.06 30.78
C GLY A 169 10.78 17.55 30.84
N SER A 170 10.14 17.01 29.81
CA SER A 170 9.88 15.57 29.73
C SER A 170 10.09 15.00 28.33
N ILE A 171 10.50 13.74 28.28
CA ILE A 171 10.71 12.97 27.06
C ILE A 171 9.90 11.69 27.19
N ILE A 172 8.88 11.55 26.36
CA ILE A 172 8.18 10.26 26.21
C ILE A 172 8.90 9.45 25.14
N TYR A 173 9.26 8.21 25.45
CA TYR A 173 9.78 7.27 24.45
C TYR A 173 8.83 6.10 24.25
N ASN A 174 8.72 5.63 23.00
CA ASN A 174 7.75 4.61 22.62
C ASN A 174 8.08 3.24 23.28
N ASN A 175 7.06 2.46 23.64
CA ASN A 175 7.23 1.11 24.19
C ASN A 175 7.49 0.03 23.14
N VAL A 176 7.39 0.40 21.88
CA VAL A 176 7.80 -0.40 20.72
C VAL A 176 8.88 0.36 19.97
N ASP A 177 9.77 -0.36 19.27
CA ASP A 177 10.88 0.24 18.52
C ASP A 177 10.40 0.80 17.17
N ALA A 178 9.53 1.81 17.26
CA ALA A 178 8.98 2.56 16.14
C ALA A 178 9.28 4.06 16.30
N GLU A 179 9.22 4.79 15.18
CA GLU A 179 9.33 6.25 15.15
C GLU A 179 8.27 6.93 16.04
N PRO A 180 8.56 8.12 16.58
CA PRO A 180 7.61 8.87 17.39
C PRO A 180 6.38 9.25 16.56
N ILE A 181 5.20 8.92 17.10
CA ILE A 181 3.91 9.35 16.55
C ILE A 181 3.53 10.71 17.14
N SER A 182 2.75 11.50 16.41
CA SER A 182 2.12 12.68 17.02
C SER A 182 1.16 12.23 18.11
N GLY A 183 1.06 13.00 19.19
CA GLY A 183 0.17 12.72 20.31
C GLY A 183 -0.23 14.00 21.02
N THR A 184 -1.22 13.90 21.91
CA THR A 184 -1.71 15.02 22.72
C THR A 184 -1.58 14.71 24.21
N LEU A 185 -1.29 15.72 25.03
CA LEU A 185 -1.36 15.61 26.49
C LEU A 185 -2.82 15.66 27.00
N GLY A 186 -3.79 15.94 26.13
CA GLY A 186 -5.18 16.21 26.50
C GLY A 186 -5.31 17.58 27.16
N SER A 187 -6.33 17.76 28.02
CA SER A 187 -6.70 19.06 28.59
C SER A 187 -5.49 19.87 29.11
N PRO A 188 -5.44 21.20 28.90
CA PRO A 188 -4.29 22.05 29.25
C PRO A 188 -3.90 22.09 30.74
N SER A 189 -4.76 21.56 31.62
CA SER A 189 -4.52 21.50 33.06
C SER A 189 -5.03 20.19 33.64
N ARG A 190 -4.33 19.68 34.66
CA ARG A 190 -4.71 18.46 35.40
C ARG A 190 -4.51 18.66 36.91
N PRO A 191 -5.35 18.02 37.76
CA PRO A 191 -5.19 18.06 39.22
C PRO A 191 -3.85 17.51 39.71
N GLN A 192 -3.27 16.56 38.98
CA GLN A 192 -2.08 15.81 39.38
C GLN A 192 -0.78 16.60 39.28
N GLY A 193 -0.74 17.69 38.50
CA GLY A 193 0.45 18.52 38.34
C GLY A 193 0.46 19.33 37.03
N PRO A 194 1.37 20.31 36.90
CA PRO A 194 1.50 21.11 35.70
C PRO A 194 2.18 20.30 34.57
N TYR A 195 1.90 20.65 33.31
CA TYR A 195 2.71 20.17 32.19
C TYR A 195 4.03 20.93 32.08
N VAL A 196 5.04 20.25 31.52
CA VAL A 196 6.38 20.78 31.23
C VAL A 196 6.67 20.64 29.74
N PRO A 197 7.62 21.40 29.15
CA PRO A 197 8.00 21.25 27.76
C PRO A 197 8.35 19.78 27.45
N SER A 198 7.60 19.18 26.53
CA SER A 198 7.59 17.74 26.31
C SER A 198 7.84 17.36 24.87
N ALA A 199 8.74 16.39 24.70
CA ALA A 199 9.13 15.81 23.42
C ALA A 199 8.75 14.33 23.37
N TYR A 200 8.38 13.83 22.19
CA TYR A 200 8.17 12.41 21.96
C TYR A 200 9.24 11.86 21.01
N ILE A 201 9.95 10.82 21.43
CA ILE A 201 11.04 10.16 20.68
C ILE A 201 10.76 8.66 20.46
N SER A 202 11.53 8.03 19.57
CA SER A 202 11.41 6.59 19.30
C SER A 202 11.77 5.73 20.52
N GLY A 203 11.24 4.50 20.55
CA GLY A 203 11.57 3.52 21.58
C GLY A 203 13.07 3.18 21.60
N LEU A 204 13.68 3.07 20.42
CA LEU A 204 15.11 2.86 20.24
C LEU A 204 15.94 3.95 20.94
N ASN A 205 15.64 5.22 20.67
CA ASN A 205 16.39 6.34 21.24
C ASN A 205 16.23 6.39 22.77
N GLY A 206 15.02 6.18 23.27
CA GLY A 206 14.76 6.11 24.71
C GLY A 206 15.55 4.99 25.41
N LYS A 207 15.55 3.78 24.85
CA LYS A 207 16.34 2.65 25.35
C LYS A 207 17.85 2.94 25.32
N ALA A 208 18.35 3.60 24.27
CA ALA A 208 19.76 3.98 24.16
C ALA A 208 20.19 4.99 25.24
N PHE A 209 19.33 5.98 25.56
CA PHE A 209 19.59 6.90 26.67
C PHE A 209 19.58 6.18 28.01
N ILE A 210 18.62 5.28 28.25
CA ILE A 210 18.58 4.47 29.48
C ILE A 210 19.84 3.64 29.64
N ALA A 211 20.29 2.96 28.57
CA ALA A 211 21.52 2.18 28.61
C ALA A 211 22.75 3.05 28.94
N SER A 212 22.83 4.26 28.39
CA SER A 212 23.92 5.20 28.66
C SER A 212 23.90 5.70 30.12
N ILE A 213 22.72 6.08 30.63
CA ILE A 213 22.53 6.54 32.00
C ILE A 213 22.86 5.44 33.00
N ASN A 214 22.38 4.21 32.76
CA ASN A 214 22.67 3.04 33.60
C ASN A 214 24.16 2.65 33.59
N ALA A 215 24.89 2.96 32.51
CA ALA A 215 26.34 2.81 32.43
C ALA A 215 27.13 3.91 33.15
N GLY A 216 26.45 4.85 33.84
CA GLY A 216 27.06 5.95 34.58
C GLY A 216 27.42 7.17 33.72
N THR A 217 26.91 7.25 32.49
CA THR A 217 27.11 8.41 31.62
C THR A 217 26.03 9.45 31.87
N GLU A 218 26.41 10.66 32.24
CA GLU A 218 25.48 11.78 32.32
C GLU A 218 25.02 12.19 30.91
N VAL A 219 23.71 12.17 30.67
CA VAL A 219 23.11 12.64 29.41
C VAL A 219 22.51 14.01 29.66
N VAL A 220 23.11 15.04 29.07
CA VAL A 220 22.53 16.40 29.07
C VAL A 220 21.79 16.61 27.76
N ALA A 221 20.52 16.98 27.88
CA ALA A 221 19.65 17.22 26.75
C ALA A 221 19.06 18.62 26.75
N ASN A 222 18.76 19.11 25.55
CA ASN A 222 17.92 20.27 25.31
C ASN A 222 16.59 19.84 24.67
N ILE A 223 15.50 20.37 25.19
CA ILE A 223 14.16 20.27 24.63
C ILE A 223 13.71 21.69 24.30
N HIS A 224 13.43 21.94 23.03
CA HIS A 224 12.86 23.20 22.57
C HIS A 224 11.48 22.95 21.96
N VAL A 225 10.44 23.44 22.64
CA VAL A 225 9.05 23.34 22.23
C VAL A 225 8.54 24.72 21.83
N THR A 226 8.04 24.81 20.58
CA THR A 226 7.18 25.91 20.15
C THR A 226 5.76 25.39 20.09
N SER A 227 4.88 25.90 20.95
CA SER A 227 3.46 25.58 20.91
C SER A 227 2.60 26.81 20.60
N LEU A 228 1.60 26.60 19.74
CA LEU A 228 0.44 27.45 19.60
C LEU A 228 -0.70 26.78 20.37
N VAL A 229 -1.16 27.42 21.43
CA VAL A 229 -2.40 27.04 22.13
C VAL A 229 -3.32 28.25 22.09
N GLU A 230 -4.47 28.11 21.45
CA GLU A 230 -5.46 29.17 21.36
C GLU A 230 -6.85 28.59 21.45
N ASP A 231 -7.73 29.27 22.17
CA ASP A 231 -9.13 28.91 22.19
C ASP A 231 -9.78 29.34 20.88
N ARG A 232 -10.29 28.37 20.13
CA ARG A 232 -11.04 28.60 18.91
C ARG A 232 -12.52 28.38 19.16
N VAL A 233 -13.31 29.33 18.71
CA VAL A 233 -14.75 29.14 18.58
C VAL A 233 -14.98 28.37 17.28
N THR A 234 -15.74 27.29 17.35
CA THR A 234 -16.19 26.53 16.19
C THR A 234 -17.61 26.01 16.43
N SER A 235 -18.20 25.36 15.44
CA SER A 235 -19.58 24.91 15.54
C SER A 235 -19.77 23.61 14.78
N ASN A 236 -20.57 22.70 15.36
CA ASN A 236 -21.22 21.67 14.58
C ASN A 236 -22.30 22.31 13.69
N VAL A 237 -22.59 21.70 12.55
CA VAL A 237 -23.80 22.01 11.76
C VAL A 237 -24.82 20.92 12.00
N ILE A 238 -25.99 21.28 12.50
CA ILE A 238 -27.10 20.35 12.70
C ILE A 238 -28.25 20.78 11.80
N ALA A 239 -28.81 19.84 11.05
CA ALA A 239 -29.94 20.08 10.16
C ALA A 239 -31.01 19.00 10.34
N THR A 240 -32.14 19.34 10.96
CA THR A 240 -33.26 18.40 11.16
C THR A 240 -34.39 18.72 10.20
N THR A 241 -34.95 17.73 9.48
CA THR A 241 -36.10 17.95 8.60
C THR A 241 -37.28 18.52 9.38
N LYS A 242 -37.98 19.55 8.87
CA LYS A 242 -39.15 20.13 9.53
C LYS A 242 -40.33 19.17 9.66
N GLN A 243 -40.37 18.16 8.80
CA GLN A 243 -41.40 17.13 8.71
C GLN A 243 -40.86 15.75 9.10
N GLY A 244 -41.76 14.77 9.18
CA GLY A 244 -41.49 13.43 9.71
C GLY A 244 -41.69 13.37 11.23
N ASP A 245 -41.73 12.16 11.77
CA ASP A 245 -41.89 11.92 13.21
C ASP A 245 -40.65 12.39 13.98
N LYS A 246 -40.83 13.39 14.85
CA LYS A 246 -39.79 13.98 15.69
C LYS A 246 -39.48 13.13 16.94
N ASN A 247 -40.28 12.11 17.23
CA ASN A 247 -40.02 11.16 18.31
C ASN A 247 -39.20 9.95 17.82
N ASN A 248 -38.91 9.86 16.52
CA ASN A 248 -38.18 8.76 15.89
C ASN A 248 -37.23 9.29 14.81
N ILE A 249 -36.10 9.85 15.23
CA ILE A 249 -35.15 10.58 14.40
C ILE A 249 -34.08 9.62 13.86
N ILE A 250 -33.91 9.61 12.54
CA ILE A 250 -32.79 8.95 11.86
C ILE A 250 -31.66 9.98 11.73
N ALA A 251 -30.56 9.78 12.45
CA ALA A 251 -29.41 10.67 12.42
C ALA A 251 -28.30 10.15 11.49
N ALA A 252 -27.63 11.04 10.76
CA ALA A 252 -26.48 10.74 9.92
C ALA A 252 -25.41 11.82 10.06
N GLY A 253 -24.13 11.45 10.14
CA GLY A 253 -23.05 12.41 10.35
C GLY A 253 -21.71 12.06 9.70
N ALA A 254 -20.91 13.10 9.53
CA ALA A 254 -19.54 13.12 9.06
C ALA A 254 -18.83 14.32 9.71
N HIS A 255 -17.50 14.33 9.83
CA HIS A 255 -16.82 15.50 10.37
C HIS A 255 -16.52 16.55 9.30
N SER A 256 -16.65 17.83 9.66
CA SER A 256 -16.46 18.96 8.74
C SER A 256 -15.06 19.53 8.71
N ASP A 257 -14.17 19.16 9.62
CA ASP A 257 -12.80 19.66 9.62
C ASP A 257 -11.85 18.75 8.84
N SER A 258 -10.55 18.98 9.01
CA SER A 258 -9.49 18.17 8.41
C SER A 258 -8.21 18.36 9.20
N VAL A 259 -7.28 17.41 9.13
CA VAL A 259 -5.95 17.60 9.74
C VAL A 259 -5.19 18.84 9.22
N PRO A 260 -4.47 19.57 10.09
CA PRO A 260 -3.55 20.64 9.68
C PRO A 260 -2.44 20.18 8.70
N ALA A 261 -2.11 18.89 8.71
CA ALA A 261 -1.01 18.30 7.93
C ALA A 261 -1.41 17.85 6.50
N GLY A 262 -2.71 17.89 6.16
CA GLY A 262 -3.27 17.34 4.94
C GLY A 262 -3.89 18.40 4.02
N PRO A 263 -4.24 18.05 2.76
CA PRO A 263 -4.71 19.00 1.74
C PRO A 263 -6.18 19.44 1.94
N GLY A 264 -6.70 19.37 3.17
CA GLY A 264 -8.06 19.78 3.51
C GLY A 264 -9.21 18.88 3.01
N LEU A 265 -8.98 17.96 2.07
CA LEU A 265 -10.03 17.12 1.50
C LEU A 265 -9.95 15.65 1.91
N ASN A 266 -8.75 15.17 2.24
CA ASN A 266 -8.48 13.74 2.39
C ASN A 266 -9.13 13.09 3.59
N ASP A 267 -9.48 13.87 4.62
CA ASP A 267 -10.07 13.48 5.89
C ASP A 267 -10.75 14.74 6.45
N ASP A 268 -12.09 14.86 6.50
CA ASP A 268 -13.09 14.04 5.79
C ASP A 268 -13.89 14.89 4.81
N GLY A 269 -13.33 15.08 3.61
CA GLY A 269 -14.06 15.69 2.52
C GLY A 269 -15.16 14.79 1.94
N SER A 270 -14.99 13.46 2.03
CA SER A 270 -15.85 12.50 1.33
C SER A 270 -17.19 12.25 2.02
N GLY A 271 -17.18 12.05 3.34
CA GLY A 271 -18.38 11.96 4.15
C GLY A 271 -19.12 13.29 4.14
N THR A 272 -18.41 14.39 4.40
CA THR A 272 -18.97 15.75 4.38
C THR A 272 -19.79 16.04 3.13
N ILE A 273 -19.23 15.85 1.92
CA ILE A 273 -19.95 16.15 0.67
C ILE A 273 -21.03 15.11 0.35
N GLY A 274 -20.83 13.85 0.76
CA GLY A 274 -21.79 12.77 0.52
C GLY A 274 -23.09 13.00 1.26
N ILE A 275 -23.02 13.27 2.57
CA ILE A 275 -24.22 13.54 3.37
C ILE A 275 -24.84 14.90 3.02
N LEU A 276 -24.06 15.87 2.56
CA LEU A 276 -24.57 17.17 2.07
C LEU A 276 -25.44 16.98 0.83
N GLU A 277 -24.95 16.26 -0.17
CA GLU A 277 -25.72 16.04 -1.39
C GLU A 277 -27.00 15.24 -1.11
N VAL A 278 -26.93 14.22 -0.24
CA VAL A 278 -28.11 13.48 0.21
C VAL A 278 -29.13 14.41 0.87
N ALA A 279 -28.69 15.29 1.78
CA ALA A 279 -29.57 16.24 2.45
C ALA A 279 -30.22 17.23 1.45
N LEU A 280 -29.46 17.73 0.48
CA LEU A 280 -29.99 18.64 -0.54
C LEU A 280 -31.04 17.95 -1.42
N GLN A 281 -30.79 16.72 -1.87
CA GLN A 281 -31.75 15.99 -2.71
C GLN A 281 -32.98 15.52 -1.92
N LEU A 282 -32.83 15.15 -0.65
CA LEU A 282 -33.94 14.74 0.22
C LEU A 282 -35.00 15.85 0.39
N SER A 283 -34.59 17.12 0.26
CA SER A 283 -35.51 18.27 0.35
C SER A 283 -36.65 18.26 -0.69
N LYS A 284 -36.55 17.42 -1.73
CA LYS A 284 -37.56 17.26 -2.78
C LYS A 284 -38.69 16.30 -2.41
N PHE A 285 -38.59 15.59 -1.28
CA PHE A 285 -39.51 14.52 -0.89
C PHE A 285 -40.22 14.81 0.44
N ARG A 286 -41.19 13.95 0.78
CA ARG A 286 -41.67 13.76 2.15
C ARG A 286 -41.00 12.57 2.83
N VAL A 287 -40.84 12.64 4.15
CA VAL A 287 -40.24 11.58 4.98
C VAL A 287 -41.22 11.22 6.10
N ASP A 288 -41.29 9.93 6.46
CA ASP A 288 -42.16 9.46 7.54
C ASP A 288 -41.51 9.68 8.92
N ASN A 289 -40.21 9.39 9.04
CA ASN A 289 -39.38 9.73 10.20
C ASN A 289 -38.64 11.04 9.96
N ALA A 290 -38.42 11.84 10.99
CA ALA A 290 -37.55 13.00 10.84
C ALA A 290 -36.10 12.54 10.60
N VAL A 291 -35.39 13.23 9.71
CA VAL A 291 -33.97 12.96 9.42
C VAL A 291 -33.14 14.11 9.95
N ARG A 292 -32.04 13.80 10.64
CA ARG A 292 -31.09 14.78 11.16
C ARG A 292 -29.70 14.54 10.60
N PHE A 293 -29.15 15.55 9.95
CA PHE A 293 -27.78 15.54 9.47
C PHE A 293 -26.87 16.32 10.41
N HIS A 294 -25.67 15.81 10.61
CA HIS A 294 -24.66 16.38 11.48
C HIS A 294 -23.34 16.54 10.73
N TRP A 295 -22.73 17.71 10.89
CA TRP A 295 -21.33 17.92 10.53
C TRP A 295 -20.56 18.30 11.78
N TRP A 296 -19.69 17.40 12.23
CA TRP A 296 -18.98 17.51 13.50
C TRP A 296 -17.71 18.32 13.35
N ALA A 297 -17.49 19.27 14.27
CA ALA A 297 -16.27 20.05 14.30
C ALA A 297 -15.26 19.46 15.29
N ALA A 298 -13.97 19.60 14.97
CA ALA A 298 -12.85 19.20 15.82
C ALA A 298 -12.78 17.69 16.10
N GLU A 299 -13.23 16.86 15.15
CA GLU A 299 -13.10 15.40 15.22
C GLU A 299 -11.63 14.99 15.29
N GLU A 300 -10.80 15.62 14.45
CA GLU A 300 -9.36 15.38 14.27
C GLU A 300 -8.53 15.69 15.52
N PHE A 301 -9.16 16.31 16.51
CA PHE A 301 -8.59 16.71 17.80
C PHE A 301 -9.23 15.97 18.98
N GLY A 302 -10.11 14.99 18.70
CA GLY A 302 -10.66 14.03 19.66
C GLY A 302 -12.19 14.03 19.74
N LEU A 303 -12.92 13.72 18.66
CA LEU A 303 -14.39 13.55 18.62
C LEU A 303 -15.18 14.71 19.27
N ILE A 304 -14.58 15.90 19.38
CA ILE A 304 -15.04 16.92 20.32
C ILE A 304 -16.44 17.42 19.97
N GLY A 305 -16.73 17.59 18.68
CA GLY A 305 -18.03 18.03 18.22
C GLY A 305 -19.16 17.06 18.56
N SER A 306 -18.96 15.76 18.29
CA SER A 306 -19.96 14.73 18.58
C SER A 306 -20.09 14.47 20.08
N GLU A 307 -18.98 14.48 20.84
CA GLU A 307 -18.98 14.42 22.30
C GLU A 307 -19.75 15.59 22.91
N TYR A 308 -19.47 16.82 22.45
CA TYR A 308 -20.15 18.01 22.91
C TYR A 308 -21.66 17.89 22.67
N HIS A 309 -22.07 17.47 21.48
CA HIS A 309 -23.47 17.30 21.16
C HIS A 309 -24.15 16.30 22.11
N VAL A 310 -23.57 15.10 22.23
CA VAL A 310 -24.14 14.03 23.08
C VAL A 310 -24.21 14.44 24.55
N GLN A 311 -23.20 15.14 25.07
CA GLN A 311 -23.19 15.63 26.45
C GLN A 311 -24.28 16.69 26.73
N HIS A 312 -24.74 17.39 25.70
CA HIS A 312 -25.77 18.43 25.82
C HIS A 312 -27.16 17.96 25.39
N LEU A 313 -27.32 16.69 24.98
CA LEU A 313 -28.65 16.10 24.79
C LEU A 313 -29.38 15.95 26.13
N SER A 314 -30.64 16.39 26.18
CA SER A 314 -31.52 16.02 27.30
C SER A 314 -31.89 14.54 27.22
N ASP A 315 -32.32 13.96 28.34
CA ASP A 315 -32.79 12.57 28.36
C ASP A 315 -33.95 12.33 27.39
N GLU A 316 -34.84 13.31 27.24
CA GLU A 316 -35.94 13.26 26.27
C GLU A 316 -35.41 13.33 24.84
N ALA A 317 -34.48 14.24 24.55
CA ALA A 317 -33.91 14.38 23.21
C ALA A 317 -33.17 13.11 22.78
N ARG A 318 -32.41 12.49 23.71
CA ARG A 318 -31.72 11.21 23.48
C ARG A 318 -32.69 10.10 23.10
N GLN A 319 -33.85 10.00 23.77
CA GLN A 319 -34.86 8.99 23.48
C GLN A 319 -35.54 9.18 22.11
N THR A 320 -35.48 10.38 21.53
CA THR A 320 -36.00 10.60 20.18
C THR A 320 -35.06 10.13 19.07
N ILE A 321 -33.78 9.88 19.35
CA ILE A 321 -32.82 9.42 18.33
C ILE A 321 -32.94 7.91 18.19
N ALA A 322 -33.47 7.47 17.05
CA ALA A 322 -33.69 6.07 16.75
C ALA A 322 -32.38 5.34 16.44
N LEU A 323 -31.51 6.00 15.66
CA LEU A 323 -30.21 5.48 15.25
C LEU A 323 -29.29 6.59 14.75
N TYR A 324 -27.99 6.32 14.72
CA TYR A 324 -26.95 7.18 14.14
C TYR A 324 -26.14 6.45 13.05
N LEU A 325 -25.96 7.11 11.90
CA LEU A 325 -25.18 6.60 10.77
C LEU A 325 -23.92 7.42 10.56
N ASN A 326 -22.76 6.77 10.55
CA ASN A 326 -21.46 7.40 10.43
C ASN A 326 -20.86 7.24 9.03
N PHE A 327 -20.31 8.32 8.48
CA PHE A 327 -19.72 8.36 7.14
C PHE A 327 -18.32 8.98 7.18
N ASP A 328 -17.32 8.15 7.42
CA ASP A 328 -15.91 8.53 7.60
C ASP A 328 -15.01 7.30 7.33
N MET A 329 -14.27 7.22 6.22
CA MET A 329 -14.37 8.01 4.99
C MET A 329 -14.97 7.18 3.88
N ILE A 330 -15.81 7.80 3.05
CA ILE A 330 -16.58 7.11 2.01
C ILE A 330 -16.07 7.30 0.59
N ALA A 331 -14.82 7.77 0.43
CA ALA A 331 -14.11 7.71 -0.84
C ALA A 331 -12.64 7.36 -0.64
N SER A 332 -12.12 6.45 -1.47
CA SER A 332 -10.72 6.09 -1.51
C SER A 332 -10.27 5.73 -2.93
N PRO A 333 -9.06 6.15 -3.38
CA PRO A 333 -8.53 5.80 -4.70
C PRO A 333 -8.34 4.30 -4.95
N ASN A 334 -8.31 3.48 -3.89
CA ASN A 334 -8.30 2.00 -3.95
C ASN A 334 -9.36 1.43 -2.99
N GLY A 335 -10.53 2.07 -2.92
CA GLY A 335 -11.54 1.81 -1.88
C GLY A 335 -12.24 0.46 -1.97
N GLY A 336 -12.69 -0.04 -0.81
CA GLY A 336 -13.66 -1.14 -0.66
C GLY A 336 -15.01 -0.62 -0.13
N ILE A 337 -15.94 -1.52 0.14
CA ILE A 337 -17.22 -1.19 0.80
C ILE A 337 -17.30 -2.00 2.08
N PHE A 338 -17.11 -1.33 3.22
CA PHE A 338 -17.14 -1.96 4.54
C PHE A 338 -18.35 -1.48 5.32
N VAL A 339 -19.12 -2.42 5.86
CA VAL A 339 -20.30 -2.20 6.70
C VAL A 339 -19.88 -2.40 8.15
N PHE A 340 -20.24 -1.47 9.05
CA PHE A 340 -20.02 -1.68 10.47
C PHE A 340 -20.74 -2.96 10.95
N ASP A 341 -19.98 -3.79 11.68
CA ASP A 341 -20.39 -5.10 12.19
C ASP A 341 -21.25 -4.93 13.45
N GLY A 342 -22.51 -4.56 13.25
CA GLY A 342 -23.48 -4.25 14.30
C GLY A 342 -23.77 -5.41 15.23
N ASP A 343 -23.80 -6.64 14.71
CA ASP A 343 -24.01 -7.85 15.51
C ASP A 343 -22.74 -8.43 16.16
N GLY A 344 -21.58 -7.88 15.80
CA GLY A 344 -20.26 -8.31 16.29
C GLY A 344 -19.81 -9.68 15.77
N SER A 345 -20.53 -10.29 14.82
CA SER A 345 -20.28 -11.65 14.37
C SER A 345 -18.97 -11.80 13.59
N ALA A 346 -18.51 -10.75 12.91
CA ALA A 346 -17.27 -10.76 12.14
C ALA A 346 -16.07 -10.20 12.91
N THR A 347 -16.30 -9.28 13.85
CA THR A 347 -15.24 -8.48 14.51
C THR A 347 -15.11 -8.77 16.00
N GLY A 348 -16.09 -9.44 16.61
CA GLY A 348 -16.12 -9.76 18.03
C GLY A 348 -16.54 -8.59 18.93
N VAL A 349 -16.84 -7.41 18.36
CA VAL A 349 -17.24 -6.21 19.11
C VAL A 349 -18.59 -5.70 18.56
N PRO A 350 -19.72 -6.08 19.19
CA PRO A 350 -21.04 -5.66 18.72
C PRO A 350 -21.31 -4.18 19.04
N GLY A 351 -22.14 -3.55 18.21
CA GLY A 351 -22.72 -2.25 18.52
C GLY A 351 -23.84 -2.34 19.58
N PRO A 352 -24.41 -1.20 20.01
CA PRO A 352 -25.59 -1.19 20.85
C PRO A 352 -26.79 -1.94 20.22
N PRO A 353 -27.75 -2.44 21.02
CA PRO A 353 -28.91 -3.15 20.49
C PRO A 353 -29.63 -2.37 19.39
N GLY A 354 -29.83 -2.98 18.22
CA GLY A 354 -30.38 -2.31 17.03
C GLY A 354 -29.33 -1.99 15.96
N SER A 355 -28.04 -1.99 16.31
CA SER A 355 -26.94 -1.88 15.33
C SER A 355 -26.90 -3.04 14.34
N ASP A 356 -27.28 -4.24 14.78
CA ASP A 356 -27.47 -5.44 13.97
C ASP A 356 -28.52 -5.24 12.86
N ALA A 357 -29.61 -4.52 13.17
CA ALA A 357 -30.63 -4.18 12.18
C ALA A 357 -30.08 -3.20 11.13
N ILE A 358 -29.24 -2.25 11.52
CA ILE A 358 -28.58 -1.29 10.60
C ILE A 358 -27.64 -2.04 9.66
N GLU A 359 -26.80 -2.92 10.20
CA GLU A 359 -25.93 -3.80 9.43
C GLU A 359 -26.73 -4.62 8.42
N SER A 360 -27.81 -5.26 8.87
CA SER A 360 -28.68 -6.08 8.01
C SER A 360 -29.26 -5.29 6.85
N VAL A 361 -29.65 -4.03 7.06
CA VAL A 361 -30.17 -3.16 6.00
C VAL A 361 -29.09 -2.86 4.96
N TYR A 362 -27.88 -2.47 5.37
CA TYR A 362 -26.78 -2.22 4.44
C TYR A 362 -26.38 -3.48 3.66
N ARG A 363 -26.24 -4.61 4.36
CA ARG A 363 -25.88 -5.87 3.70
C ARG A 363 -26.94 -6.30 2.70
N SER A 364 -28.22 -6.25 3.08
CA SER A 364 -29.33 -6.58 2.16
C SER A 364 -29.36 -5.65 0.94
N TYR A 365 -29.11 -4.35 1.15
CA TYR A 365 -29.05 -3.37 0.08
C TYR A 365 -27.96 -3.71 -0.94
N PHE A 366 -26.73 -3.95 -0.49
CA PHE A 366 -25.62 -4.27 -1.38
C PHE A 366 -25.76 -5.66 -2.01
N GLU A 367 -26.23 -6.65 -1.26
CA GLU A 367 -26.50 -8.00 -1.77
C GLU A 367 -27.57 -7.98 -2.87
N SER A 368 -28.63 -7.18 -2.73
CA SER A 368 -29.66 -7.01 -3.78
C SER A 368 -29.12 -6.47 -5.10
N ARG A 369 -27.93 -5.86 -5.07
CA ARG A 369 -27.22 -5.27 -6.23
C ARG A 369 -26.00 -6.09 -6.65
N ASP A 370 -25.84 -7.30 -6.11
CA ASP A 370 -24.69 -8.18 -6.34
C ASP A 370 -23.35 -7.52 -5.96
N ILE A 371 -23.38 -6.64 -4.94
CA ILE A 371 -22.20 -5.96 -4.40
C ILE A 371 -21.82 -6.65 -3.09
N LYS A 372 -20.61 -7.21 -3.04
CA LYS A 372 -20.07 -7.81 -1.83
C LYS A 372 -19.61 -6.74 -0.84
N THR A 373 -19.68 -7.03 0.45
CA THR A 373 -19.31 -6.10 1.53
C THR A 373 -18.32 -6.74 2.50
N GLY A 374 -17.37 -5.96 2.98
CA GLY A 374 -16.50 -6.33 4.10
C GLY A 374 -17.10 -5.85 5.42
N SER A 375 -16.53 -6.27 6.54
CA SER A 375 -16.94 -5.83 7.87
C SER A 375 -15.99 -4.77 8.42
N ALA A 376 -16.53 -3.74 9.07
CA ALA A 376 -15.81 -2.72 9.82
C ALA A 376 -16.09 -2.88 11.32
N VAL A 377 -15.09 -2.66 12.16
CA VAL A 377 -15.20 -2.81 13.63
C VAL A 377 -15.62 -1.49 14.29
N PHE A 378 -16.39 -1.58 15.37
CA PHE A 378 -16.61 -0.48 16.32
C PHE A 378 -15.35 -0.30 17.19
N GLY A 379 -14.36 0.43 16.67
CA GLY A 379 -13.04 0.61 17.27
C GLY A 379 -12.87 1.85 18.16
N GLY A 380 -13.91 2.69 18.31
CA GLY A 380 -13.87 3.86 19.19
C GLY A 380 -13.12 5.09 18.66
N SER A 381 -12.93 5.17 17.34
CA SER A 381 -12.07 6.17 16.70
C SER A 381 -12.78 7.07 15.70
N SER A 382 -14.10 7.26 15.81
CA SER A 382 -14.89 8.15 14.92
C SER A 382 -16.18 8.58 15.63
N ASP A 383 -16.92 9.53 15.05
CA ASP A 383 -18.03 10.25 15.69
C ASP A 383 -19.25 9.40 16.07
N TYR A 384 -19.31 8.13 15.68
CA TYR A 384 -20.31 7.21 16.23
C TYR A 384 -20.06 6.88 17.71
N GLN A 385 -18.82 7.00 18.19
CA GLN A 385 -18.46 6.46 19.50
C GLN A 385 -19.23 7.11 20.66
N PRO A 386 -19.40 8.45 20.72
CA PRO A 386 -20.20 9.07 21.78
C PRO A 386 -21.65 8.59 21.80
N PHE A 387 -22.24 8.29 20.64
CA PHE A 387 -23.59 7.73 20.53
C PHE A 387 -23.64 6.28 21.02
N VAL A 388 -22.64 5.47 20.67
CA VAL A 388 -22.48 4.10 21.15
C VAL A 388 -22.35 4.06 22.67
N ASP A 389 -21.56 4.95 23.26
CA ASP A 389 -21.34 5.02 24.71
C ASP A 389 -22.64 5.31 25.49
N ILE A 390 -23.58 6.00 24.86
CA ILE A 390 -24.91 6.26 25.40
C ILE A 390 -25.97 5.30 24.83
N GLY A 391 -25.57 4.17 24.27
CA GLY A 391 -26.46 3.09 23.85
C GLY A 391 -27.41 3.43 22.70
N ILE A 392 -27.10 4.46 21.90
CA ILE A 392 -27.85 4.74 20.68
C ILE A 392 -27.39 3.77 19.59
N PRO A 393 -28.31 3.05 18.91
CA PRO A 393 -27.96 2.15 17.82
C PRO A 393 -27.17 2.90 16.75
N SER A 394 -25.99 2.40 16.41
CA SER A 394 -25.08 3.06 15.49
C SER A 394 -24.62 2.13 14.38
N GLY A 395 -24.32 2.67 13.20
CA GLY A 395 -23.79 1.92 12.06
C GLY A 395 -23.30 2.85 10.96
N GLY A 396 -23.11 2.35 9.75
CA GLY A 396 -22.64 3.16 8.63
C GLY A 396 -21.68 2.40 7.70
N LEU A 397 -20.91 3.16 6.93
CA LEU A 397 -19.98 2.63 5.93
C LEU A 397 -18.63 3.35 5.98
N ASN A 398 -17.57 2.64 5.57
CA ASN A 398 -16.30 3.26 5.18
C ASN A 398 -15.70 2.56 3.96
N THR A 399 -14.65 3.16 3.39
CA THR A 399 -13.97 2.66 2.18
C THR A 399 -12.56 2.13 2.40
N GLY A 400 -12.19 1.81 3.65
CA GLY A 400 -10.94 1.12 3.99
C GLY A 400 -9.69 2.02 3.99
N ALA A 401 -9.79 3.23 4.56
CA ALA A 401 -8.73 4.23 4.54
C ALA A 401 -7.40 3.81 5.20
N SER A 402 -7.45 2.89 6.17
CA SER A 402 -6.31 2.43 6.98
C SER A 402 -5.86 0.99 6.66
N GLY A 403 -6.54 0.30 5.73
CA GLY A 403 -6.31 -1.12 5.41
C GLY A 403 -5.65 -1.35 4.04
N THR A 404 -4.99 -2.50 3.91
CA THR A 404 -4.51 -2.99 2.62
C THR A 404 -5.62 -3.77 1.92
N LYS A 405 -5.90 -3.47 0.64
CA LYS A 405 -6.94 -4.20 -0.10
C LYS A 405 -6.51 -5.66 -0.27
N THR A 406 -7.33 -6.61 0.19
CA THR A 406 -7.06 -8.04 0.07
C THR A 406 -7.25 -8.54 -1.37
N ALA A 407 -6.77 -9.74 -1.69
CA ALA A 407 -7.02 -10.38 -2.98
C ALA A 407 -8.52 -10.56 -3.25
N GLU A 408 -9.25 -10.99 -2.23
CA GLU A 408 -10.70 -11.14 -2.23
C GLU A 408 -11.41 -9.78 -2.38
N GLY A 409 -10.97 -8.74 -1.66
CA GLY A 409 -11.51 -7.39 -1.82
C GLY A 409 -11.24 -6.76 -3.20
N ALA A 410 -10.14 -7.14 -3.87
CA ALA A 410 -9.88 -6.72 -5.25
C ALA A 410 -10.76 -7.47 -6.27
N GLU A 411 -11.15 -8.70 -5.97
CA GLU A 411 -12.16 -9.42 -6.75
C GLU A 411 -13.54 -8.78 -6.59
N TRP A 412 -13.90 -8.39 -5.36
CA TRP A 412 -15.21 -7.83 -5.03
C TRP A 412 -15.40 -6.40 -5.57
N TRP A 413 -14.38 -5.56 -5.46
CA TRP A 413 -14.51 -4.11 -5.69
C TRP A 413 -13.60 -3.56 -6.79
N GLY A 414 -12.84 -4.43 -7.46
CA GLY A 414 -11.77 -4.00 -8.36
C GLY A 414 -10.62 -3.30 -7.61
N GLY A 415 -9.78 -2.58 -8.34
CA GLY A 415 -8.55 -1.98 -7.79
C GLY A 415 -7.41 -3.00 -7.69
N LYS A 416 -6.51 -2.82 -6.72
CA LYS A 416 -5.28 -3.62 -6.57
C LYS A 416 -5.22 -4.27 -5.19
N ALA A 417 -5.27 -5.60 -5.16
CA ALA A 417 -4.93 -6.42 -3.99
C ALA A 417 -3.50 -6.09 -3.50
N GLY A 418 -3.14 -6.34 -2.24
CA GLY A 418 -1.76 -6.19 -1.75
C GLY A 418 -1.18 -4.78 -1.82
N VAL A 419 -2.01 -3.77 -2.09
CA VAL A 419 -1.62 -2.36 -2.12
C VAL A 419 -2.25 -1.65 -0.92
N ALA A 420 -1.42 -1.36 0.07
CA ALA A 420 -1.31 0.03 0.53
C ALA A 420 -0.40 0.76 -0.48
N PHE A 421 -0.67 2.01 -0.85
CA PHE A 421 -0.10 2.67 -2.03
C PHE A 421 1.49 2.63 -2.18
N MET A 422 2.09 1.65 -2.91
CA MET A 422 3.53 1.49 -3.37
C MET A 422 3.68 0.56 -4.64
N GLY A 423 4.87 0.53 -5.31
CA GLY A 423 5.27 -0.58 -6.24
C GLY A 423 5.77 -0.27 -7.68
N GLY A 424 5.73 0.98 -8.14
CA GLY A 424 6.31 1.42 -9.43
C GLY A 424 5.83 0.65 -10.68
N ASN A 425 6.61 0.70 -11.77
CA ASN A 425 6.30 -0.03 -13.02
C ASN A 425 6.26 -1.56 -12.87
N SER A 426 7.00 -2.13 -11.92
CA SER A 426 7.06 -3.58 -11.71
C SER A 426 5.67 -4.17 -11.43
N THR A 427 4.81 -3.46 -10.69
CA THR A 427 3.40 -3.86 -10.45
C THR A 427 2.58 -3.96 -11.72
N LYS A 428 2.95 -3.23 -12.78
CA LYS A 428 2.21 -3.16 -14.06
C LYS A 428 2.61 -4.27 -15.03
N ALA A 429 3.58 -5.12 -14.69
CA ALA A 429 4.07 -6.15 -15.60
C ALA A 429 3.05 -7.29 -15.79
N THR A 430 2.61 -7.50 -17.03
CA THR A 430 1.46 -8.37 -17.34
C THR A 430 1.81 -9.74 -17.90
N SER A 431 3.00 -9.91 -18.49
CA SER A 431 3.33 -11.12 -19.26
C SER A 431 3.98 -12.24 -18.44
N GLY A 432 4.85 -11.90 -17.47
CA GLY A 432 5.56 -12.86 -16.63
C GLY A 432 7.04 -12.57 -16.45
N ILE A 433 7.75 -13.48 -15.78
CA ILE A 433 9.17 -13.42 -15.45
C ILE A 433 9.93 -14.57 -16.14
N ASN A 434 11.07 -14.30 -16.75
CA ASN A 434 11.84 -15.36 -17.42
C ASN A 434 12.62 -16.24 -16.44
N GLY A 435 12.70 -17.54 -16.70
CA GLY A 435 13.55 -18.48 -15.96
C GLY A 435 13.91 -19.69 -16.82
N ALA A 436 15.20 -20.06 -16.83
CA ALA A 436 15.67 -21.25 -17.55
C ALA A 436 16.06 -22.36 -16.56
N GLY A 437 15.71 -23.61 -16.88
CA GLY A 437 15.96 -24.76 -16.01
C GLY A 437 15.17 -24.73 -14.70
N THR A 438 13.97 -24.13 -14.69
CA THR A 438 13.13 -24.03 -13.48
C THR A 438 12.46 -25.35 -13.12
N ALA A 439 11.95 -25.46 -11.88
CA ALA A 439 11.15 -26.60 -11.46
C ALA A 439 9.86 -26.75 -12.30
N SER A 440 9.20 -25.63 -12.62
CA SER A 440 8.00 -25.60 -13.46
C SER A 440 8.29 -26.08 -14.89
N GLN A 441 9.40 -25.65 -15.52
CA GLN A 441 9.78 -26.15 -16.85
C GLN A 441 10.02 -27.66 -16.86
N ARG A 442 10.69 -28.20 -15.84
CA ARG A 442 10.91 -29.66 -15.72
C ARG A 442 9.60 -30.43 -15.59
N LYS A 443 8.66 -29.95 -14.77
CA LYS A 443 7.32 -30.57 -14.61
C LYS A 443 6.53 -30.59 -15.93
N LEU A 444 6.70 -29.57 -16.76
CA LEU A 444 6.06 -29.47 -18.08
C LEU A 444 6.85 -30.16 -19.21
N GLY A 445 7.99 -30.79 -18.92
CA GLY A 445 8.83 -31.44 -19.93
C GLY A 445 9.48 -30.45 -20.92
N ILE A 446 9.67 -29.19 -20.54
CA ILE A 446 10.28 -28.16 -21.40
C ILE A 446 11.82 -28.28 -21.33
N PRO A 447 12.52 -28.57 -22.44
CA PRO A 447 13.96 -28.80 -22.45
C PRO A 447 14.75 -27.48 -22.60
N ASP A 448 14.56 -26.53 -21.69
CA ASP A 448 15.27 -25.25 -21.68
C ASP A 448 16.55 -25.30 -20.84
N THR A 449 17.55 -24.52 -21.24
CA THR A 449 18.86 -24.45 -20.55
C THR A 449 19.33 -23.00 -20.43
N VAL A 450 20.22 -22.76 -19.46
CA VAL A 450 20.87 -21.45 -19.30
C VAL A 450 21.60 -21.04 -20.58
N GLU A 451 22.26 -21.98 -21.26
CA GLU A 451 22.97 -21.71 -22.52
C GLU A 451 22.03 -21.25 -23.65
N LEU A 452 20.88 -21.90 -23.80
CA LEU A 452 19.86 -21.49 -24.77
C LEU A 452 19.36 -20.08 -24.46
N PHE A 453 19.08 -19.79 -23.19
CA PHE A 453 18.63 -18.47 -22.78
C PHE A 453 19.71 -17.39 -22.92
N PHE A 454 20.97 -17.72 -22.63
CA PHE A 454 22.12 -16.85 -22.86
C PHE A 454 22.23 -16.49 -24.35
N ASN A 455 22.17 -17.49 -25.24
CA ASN A 455 22.28 -17.28 -26.68
C ASN A 455 21.13 -16.43 -27.24
N ASP A 456 19.90 -16.66 -26.78
CA ASP A 456 18.75 -15.82 -27.15
C ASP A 456 18.94 -14.37 -26.69
N THR A 457 19.39 -14.18 -25.45
CA THR A 457 19.62 -12.84 -24.87
C THR A 457 20.75 -12.11 -25.60
N LYS A 458 21.87 -12.79 -25.87
CA LYS A 458 23.01 -12.26 -26.63
C LYS A 458 22.61 -11.87 -28.04
N LYS A 459 21.84 -12.72 -28.72
CA LYS A 459 21.30 -12.43 -30.05
C LYS A 459 20.39 -11.19 -30.04
N SER A 460 19.58 -11.00 -29.00
CA SER A 460 18.75 -9.80 -28.83
C SER A 460 19.57 -8.54 -28.50
N ALA A 461 20.65 -8.69 -27.73
CA ALA A 461 21.54 -7.58 -27.35
C ALA A 461 22.43 -7.08 -28.50
N ARG A 462 22.68 -7.93 -29.52
CA ARG A 462 23.46 -7.62 -30.74
C ARG A 462 24.88 -7.18 -30.42
N GLU A 463 25.40 -6.15 -31.11
CA GLU A 463 26.75 -5.61 -30.92
C GLU A 463 27.00 -5.02 -29.52
N LEU A 464 25.93 -4.75 -28.77
CA LEU A 464 25.98 -4.24 -27.40
C LEU A 464 25.90 -5.36 -26.36
N SER A 465 26.10 -6.61 -26.77
CA SER A 465 26.09 -7.74 -25.84
C SER A 465 27.22 -7.65 -24.83
N ARG A 466 26.88 -7.73 -23.56
CA ARG A 466 27.81 -7.89 -22.45
C ARG A 466 27.68 -9.27 -21.83
N ASP A 467 28.54 -10.18 -22.28
CA ASP A 467 28.52 -11.59 -21.90
C ASP A 467 28.62 -11.80 -20.37
N ASP A 468 29.34 -10.93 -19.67
CA ASP A 468 29.46 -10.95 -18.22
C ASP A 468 28.11 -10.68 -17.53
N LEU A 469 27.37 -9.66 -17.97
CA LEU A 469 26.04 -9.33 -17.41
C LEU A 469 24.96 -10.31 -17.85
N ILE A 470 25.00 -10.75 -19.11
CA ILE A 470 24.05 -11.75 -19.63
C ILE A 470 24.27 -13.10 -18.92
N GLY A 471 25.52 -13.45 -18.62
CA GLY A 471 25.86 -14.63 -17.83
C GLY A 471 25.24 -14.60 -16.45
N VAL A 472 25.33 -13.46 -15.75
CA VAL A 472 24.68 -13.27 -14.44
C VAL A 472 23.16 -13.39 -14.56
N LEU A 473 22.54 -12.66 -15.49
CA LEU A 473 21.09 -12.63 -15.68
C LEU A 473 20.51 -14.03 -15.95
N THR A 474 21.11 -14.74 -16.90
CA THR A 474 20.59 -16.03 -17.37
C THR A 474 20.99 -17.17 -16.46
N GLY A 475 22.21 -17.17 -15.93
CA GLY A 475 22.72 -18.18 -15.00
C GLY A 475 22.01 -18.21 -13.66
N ARG A 476 21.50 -17.06 -13.18
CA ARG A 476 20.70 -16.97 -11.95
C ARG A 476 19.19 -17.03 -12.17
N SER A 477 18.73 -17.17 -13.42
CA SER A 477 17.30 -17.04 -13.74
C SER A 477 16.42 -18.14 -13.17
N GLY A 478 16.88 -19.39 -13.22
CA GLY A 478 16.17 -20.52 -12.64
C GLY A 478 16.03 -20.40 -11.12
N ASP A 479 17.11 -20.04 -10.45
CA ASP A 479 17.14 -19.79 -9.00
C ASP A 479 16.24 -18.62 -8.61
N ALA A 480 16.23 -17.53 -9.38
CA ALA A 480 15.38 -16.37 -9.10
C ALA A 480 13.89 -16.73 -9.13
N VAL A 481 13.45 -17.50 -10.13
CA VAL A 481 12.06 -17.97 -10.22
C VAL A 481 11.73 -18.92 -9.07
N ASN A 482 12.56 -19.93 -8.81
CA ASN A 482 12.31 -20.87 -7.73
C ASN A 482 12.31 -20.15 -6.36
N TRP A 483 13.22 -19.19 -6.13
CA TRP A 483 13.25 -18.39 -4.90
C TRP A 483 11.96 -17.61 -4.70
N LEU A 484 11.40 -17.02 -5.75
CA LEU A 484 10.09 -16.36 -5.68
C LEU A 484 8.97 -17.34 -5.30
N GLN A 485 8.98 -18.55 -5.86
CA GLN A 485 8.00 -19.59 -5.51
C GLN A 485 8.17 -20.06 -4.06
N ASP A 486 9.41 -20.32 -3.64
CA ASP A 486 9.73 -20.97 -2.36
C ASP A 486 9.68 -20.00 -1.17
N LYS A 487 10.04 -18.72 -1.38
CA LYS A 487 10.10 -17.72 -0.28
C LYS A 487 8.86 -16.86 -0.15
N PHE A 488 8.06 -16.76 -1.20
CA PHE A 488 6.87 -15.91 -1.24
C PHE A 488 5.60 -16.69 -1.64
N SER A 489 5.69 -18.02 -1.77
CA SER A 489 4.57 -18.90 -2.09
C SER A 489 3.84 -18.51 -3.39
N LEU A 490 4.60 -18.02 -4.38
CA LEU A 490 4.03 -17.49 -5.62
C LEU A 490 3.77 -18.60 -6.65
N ASP A 491 2.59 -18.57 -7.27
CA ASP A 491 2.31 -19.40 -8.45
C ASP A 491 2.99 -18.83 -9.70
N LEU A 492 4.04 -19.52 -10.14
CA LEU A 492 4.80 -19.27 -11.37
C LEU A 492 4.88 -20.56 -12.22
N SER A 493 3.81 -21.36 -12.18
CA SER A 493 3.75 -22.70 -12.77
C SER A 493 3.49 -22.72 -14.28
N LYS A 494 2.79 -21.71 -14.83
CA LYS A 494 2.52 -21.63 -16.27
C LYS A 494 3.70 -21.01 -16.99
N VAL A 495 4.01 -21.53 -18.18
CA VAL A 495 5.17 -21.10 -18.95
C VAL A 495 4.77 -20.81 -20.39
N ALA A 496 4.97 -19.57 -20.83
CA ALA A 496 4.69 -19.13 -22.19
C ALA A 496 5.99 -18.84 -22.97
N ARG A 497 5.88 -18.89 -24.30
CA ARG A 497 6.92 -18.40 -25.21
C ARG A 497 6.57 -16.99 -25.68
N LEU A 498 7.48 -16.04 -25.46
CA LEU A 498 7.37 -14.68 -25.95
C LEU A 498 8.32 -14.43 -27.14
N GLY A 499 8.30 -13.22 -27.70
CA GLY A 499 9.08 -12.89 -28.88
C GLY A 499 10.59 -13.01 -28.64
N GLY A 500 11.29 -13.58 -29.63
CA GLY A 500 12.75 -13.78 -29.58
C GLY A 500 13.24 -15.00 -28.79
N HIS A 501 12.38 -15.68 -28.03
CA HIS A 501 12.77 -16.85 -27.25
C HIS A 501 12.73 -18.14 -28.08
N SER A 502 13.77 -18.96 -27.98
CA SER A 502 13.84 -20.30 -28.58
C SER A 502 13.02 -21.34 -27.80
N GLN A 503 12.81 -21.15 -26.49
CA GLN A 503 12.03 -22.01 -25.61
C GLN A 503 10.96 -21.25 -24.82
N PRO A 504 9.86 -21.90 -24.40
CA PRO A 504 8.92 -21.30 -23.44
C PRO A 504 9.63 -21.16 -22.08
N ARG A 505 9.70 -19.94 -21.57
CA ARG A 505 10.41 -19.64 -20.31
C ARG A 505 9.86 -18.47 -19.53
N THR A 506 8.77 -17.85 -20.00
CA THR A 506 8.14 -16.76 -19.28
C THR A 506 7.09 -17.32 -18.33
N HIS A 507 7.41 -17.28 -17.05
CA HIS A 507 6.62 -17.81 -15.95
C HIS A 507 5.52 -16.85 -15.48
N ARG A 508 4.34 -17.41 -15.20
CA ARG A 508 3.16 -16.72 -14.65
C ARG A 508 2.29 -17.70 -13.86
N GLY A 509 1.34 -17.15 -13.10
CA GLY A 509 0.27 -17.93 -12.47
C GLY A 509 -1.01 -18.00 -13.32
N ASP A 510 -2.02 -18.68 -12.78
CA ASP A 510 -3.34 -18.84 -13.41
C ASP A 510 -4.26 -17.61 -13.29
N ALA A 511 -4.05 -16.80 -12.26
CA ALA A 511 -4.83 -15.58 -12.01
C ALA A 511 -3.92 -14.38 -11.74
N GLN A 512 -4.45 -13.18 -12.01
CA GLN A 512 -3.78 -11.89 -11.80
C GLN A 512 -2.53 -11.67 -12.68
N PHE A 513 -2.04 -10.43 -12.75
CA PHE A 513 -0.81 -10.12 -13.46
C PHE A 513 0.42 -10.52 -12.61
N PRO A 514 1.42 -11.21 -13.18
CA PRO A 514 2.61 -11.64 -12.45
C PRO A 514 3.37 -10.51 -11.78
N GLY A 515 3.43 -9.33 -12.41
CA GLY A 515 4.06 -8.15 -11.82
C GLY A 515 3.40 -7.74 -10.51
N MET A 516 2.06 -7.74 -10.44
CA MET A 516 1.30 -7.44 -9.23
C MET A 516 1.63 -8.47 -8.14
N VAL A 517 1.43 -9.75 -8.42
CA VAL A 517 1.61 -10.84 -7.45
C VAL A 517 3.05 -10.87 -6.89
N ILE A 518 4.06 -10.78 -7.77
CA ILE A 518 5.48 -10.78 -7.37
C ILE A 518 5.84 -9.55 -6.53
N THR A 519 5.34 -8.37 -6.89
CA THR A 519 5.70 -7.14 -6.17
C THR A 519 4.97 -7.03 -4.84
N TYR A 520 3.70 -7.42 -4.75
CA TYR A 520 2.95 -7.37 -3.50
C TYR A 520 3.54 -8.31 -2.46
N ALA A 521 3.81 -9.57 -2.81
CA ALA A 521 4.40 -10.50 -1.85
C ALA A 521 5.77 -10.04 -1.33
N GLN A 522 6.59 -9.41 -2.18
CA GLN A 522 7.87 -8.83 -1.76
C GLN A 522 7.71 -7.55 -0.94
N MET A 523 6.72 -6.70 -1.24
CA MET A 523 6.43 -5.49 -0.47
C MET A 523 5.87 -5.83 0.90
N GLU A 524 4.90 -6.75 0.99
CA GLU A 524 4.37 -7.27 2.25
C GLU A 524 5.52 -7.81 3.11
N ARG A 525 6.42 -8.62 2.52
CA ARG A 525 7.58 -9.11 3.26
C ARG A 525 8.52 -8.00 3.73
N LEU A 526 8.72 -6.95 2.94
CA LEU A 526 9.57 -5.81 3.33
C LEU A 526 8.91 -4.98 4.43
N GLU A 527 7.59 -4.79 4.36
CA GLU A 527 6.78 -4.13 5.38
C GLU A 527 6.83 -4.92 6.69
N ASP A 528 6.62 -6.24 6.65
CA ASP A 528 6.79 -7.15 7.78
C ASP A 528 8.17 -7.02 8.40
N LEU A 529 9.24 -6.99 7.59
CA LEU A 529 10.60 -6.81 8.08
C LEU A 529 10.81 -5.41 8.68
N SER A 530 10.18 -4.38 8.12
CA SER A 530 10.29 -3.02 8.67
C SER A 530 9.59 -2.86 10.02
N VAL A 531 8.61 -3.70 10.30
CA VAL A 531 7.90 -3.75 11.59
C VAL A 531 8.59 -4.70 12.56
N SER A 532 9.02 -5.88 12.11
CA SER A 532 9.60 -6.93 12.95
C SER A 532 11.10 -6.76 13.22
N ASP A 533 11.81 -6.07 12.34
CA ASP A 533 13.26 -5.81 12.43
C ASP A 533 13.59 -4.36 12.00
N PRO A 534 13.02 -3.36 12.70
CA PRO A 534 13.10 -1.94 12.31
C PRO A 534 14.53 -1.38 12.30
N GLU A 535 15.43 -2.01 13.06
CA GLU A 535 16.86 -1.69 13.09
C GLU A 535 17.61 -2.13 11.82
N ARG A 536 17.11 -3.16 11.14
CA ARG A 536 17.70 -3.66 9.88
C ARG A 536 16.99 -3.16 8.65
N VAL A 537 15.68 -2.93 8.72
CA VAL A 537 14.88 -2.51 7.58
C VAL A 537 13.99 -1.34 7.97
N LYS A 538 14.11 -0.23 7.24
CA LYS A 538 13.24 0.93 7.39
C LYS A 538 12.68 1.34 6.05
N ILE A 539 11.38 1.62 6.00
CA ILE A 539 10.70 2.12 4.80
C ILE A 539 10.31 3.58 5.02
N LEU A 540 10.82 4.47 4.17
CA LEU A 540 10.48 5.89 4.16
C LEU A 540 9.68 6.22 2.90
N LYS A 541 8.37 6.39 3.06
CA LYS A 541 7.46 6.85 1.98
C LYS A 541 7.48 8.36 1.87
N LYS A 542 7.08 8.91 0.72
CA LYS A 542 7.11 10.37 0.45
C LYS A 542 8.50 10.99 0.70
N ALA A 543 9.56 10.23 0.46
CA ALA A 543 10.94 10.67 0.57
C ALA A 543 11.56 10.70 -0.83
N ARG A 544 11.96 11.89 -1.31
CA ARG A 544 12.57 12.03 -2.64
C ARG A 544 14.07 12.22 -2.48
N VAL A 545 14.86 11.23 -2.89
CA VAL A 545 16.31 11.36 -2.98
C VAL A 545 16.66 12.42 -4.03
N THR A 546 17.49 13.39 -3.68
CA THR A 546 17.84 14.54 -4.53
C THR A 546 19.32 14.58 -4.90
N LYS A 547 20.19 13.93 -4.12
CA LYS A 547 21.64 13.97 -4.34
C LYS A 547 22.37 12.80 -3.69
N LEU A 548 23.46 12.35 -4.31
CA LEU A 548 24.39 11.39 -3.71
C LEU A 548 25.49 12.14 -2.92
N VAL A 549 25.78 11.66 -1.71
CA VAL A 549 26.80 12.23 -0.83
C VAL A 549 28.12 11.50 -1.09
N LYS A 550 29.19 12.27 -1.29
CA LYS A 550 30.55 11.76 -1.49
C LYS A 550 31.51 12.25 -0.41
N ASP A 551 32.47 11.41 -0.05
CA ASP A 551 33.58 11.80 0.81
C ASP A 551 34.75 12.43 0.01
N GLU A 552 35.81 12.84 0.72
CA GLU A 552 37.01 13.46 0.13
C GLU A 552 37.77 12.53 -0.83
N SER A 553 37.61 11.21 -0.68
CA SER A 553 38.20 10.22 -1.58
C SER A 553 37.39 10.01 -2.86
N GLY A 554 36.18 10.59 -2.92
CA GLY A 554 35.23 10.44 -4.01
C GLY A 554 34.30 9.23 -3.87
N ALA A 555 34.34 8.50 -2.76
CA ALA A 555 33.44 7.38 -2.48
C ALA A 555 32.02 7.89 -2.18
N VAL A 556 30.99 7.20 -2.67
CA VAL A 556 29.61 7.46 -2.29
C VAL A 556 29.36 6.87 -0.91
N VAL A 557 28.99 7.72 0.03
CA VAL A 557 28.82 7.37 1.46
C VAL A 557 27.41 7.63 1.96
N GLY A 558 26.49 8.01 1.07
CA GLY A 558 25.10 8.27 1.44
C GLY A 558 24.31 8.98 0.36
N ALA A 559 23.11 9.42 0.72
CA ALA A 559 22.22 10.18 -0.12
C ALA A 559 21.46 11.25 0.69
N GLU A 560 21.26 12.42 0.08
CA GLU A 560 20.36 13.46 0.57
C GLU A 560 18.96 13.21 0.00
N TYR A 561 17.93 13.38 0.82
CA TYR A 561 16.54 13.23 0.41
C TYR A 561 15.63 14.26 1.07
N THR A 562 14.58 14.69 0.37
CA THR A 562 13.55 15.55 0.93
C THR A 562 12.39 14.74 1.48
N HIS A 563 11.97 15.03 2.71
CA HIS A 563 10.84 14.41 3.38
C HIS A 563 10.19 15.41 4.35
N GLY A 564 8.86 15.57 4.26
CA GLY A 564 8.15 16.56 5.08
C GLY A 564 8.60 18.02 4.84
N GLY A 565 9.07 18.33 3.63
CA GLY A 565 9.58 19.66 3.28
C GLY A 565 11.02 19.96 3.74
N GLN A 566 11.67 19.02 4.44
CA GLN A 566 13.04 19.16 4.93
C GLN A 566 14.01 18.26 4.17
N THR A 567 15.27 18.67 4.08
CA THR A 567 16.35 17.85 3.53
C THR A 567 17.02 17.05 4.65
N HIS A 568 17.09 15.74 4.45
CA HIS A 568 17.72 14.76 5.33
C HIS A 568 18.90 14.11 4.62
N THR A 569 19.80 13.49 5.37
CA THR A 569 20.90 12.68 4.82
C THR A 569 20.89 11.30 5.45
N ALA A 570 20.94 10.26 4.62
CA ALA A 570 21.18 8.89 5.05
C ALA A 570 22.58 8.45 4.61
N TYR A 571 23.35 7.84 5.53
CA TYR A 571 24.70 7.37 5.25
C TYR A 571 24.75 5.84 5.06
N GLY A 572 25.69 5.38 4.25
CA GLY A 572 25.87 3.98 3.87
C GLY A 572 26.13 3.83 2.37
N PRO A 573 26.42 2.61 1.88
CA PRO A 573 26.39 2.34 0.45
C PRO A 573 24.99 2.62 -0.10
N VAL A 574 24.94 3.08 -1.33
CA VAL A 574 23.69 3.43 -2.01
C VAL A 574 23.42 2.43 -3.12
N VAL A 575 22.25 1.80 -3.08
CA VAL A 575 21.72 0.99 -4.18
C VAL A 575 20.64 1.80 -4.89
N LEU A 576 20.87 2.17 -6.15
CA LEU A 576 19.87 2.81 -6.99
C LEU A 576 18.96 1.75 -7.62
N ALA A 577 17.66 1.83 -7.32
CA ALA A 577 16.60 0.97 -7.87
C ALA A 577 15.43 1.81 -8.42
N THR A 578 15.74 2.94 -9.04
CA THR A 578 14.78 4.02 -9.34
C THR A 578 13.99 3.87 -10.65
N GLY A 579 14.16 2.77 -11.37
CA GLY A 579 13.53 2.57 -12.68
C GLY A 579 14.11 3.42 -13.81
N GLY A 580 13.42 3.42 -14.95
CA GLY A 580 13.86 4.07 -16.20
C GLY A 580 13.44 5.53 -16.37
N TYR A 581 13.56 6.02 -17.61
CA TYR A 581 13.26 7.42 -18.01
C TYR A 581 12.25 7.54 -19.17
N ALA A 582 11.45 6.50 -19.44
CA ALA A 582 10.49 6.46 -20.55
C ALA A 582 9.17 7.23 -20.32
N ALA A 583 9.04 7.94 -19.19
CA ALA A 583 7.96 8.91 -18.93
C ALA A 583 8.49 10.33 -18.71
N ASP A 584 9.78 10.57 -18.93
CA ASP A 584 10.38 11.88 -18.75
C ASP A 584 10.07 12.80 -19.93
N PHE A 585 9.07 13.67 -19.76
CA PHE A 585 8.66 14.67 -20.77
C PHE A 585 8.99 16.10 -20.34
N THR A 586 10.08 16.28 -19.59
CA THR A 586 10.64 17.60 -19.25
C THR A 586 11.72 18.04 -20.25
N GLU A 587 12.18 19.28 -20.14
CA GLU A 587 13.23 19.83 -21.02
C GLU A 587 14.60 19.18 -20.84
N ASP A 588 14.95 18.78 -19.61
CA ASP A 588 16.20 18.08 -19.28
C ASP A 588 16.10 16.55 -19.47
N SER A 589 15.07 16.08 -20.18
CA SER A 589 14.77 14.68 -20.36
C SER A 589 15.89 13.90 -21.07
N LEU A 590 16.28 12.77 -20.49
CA LEU A 590 17.18 11.81 -21.14
C LEU A 590 16.55 11.23 -22.41
N LEU A 591 15.23 11.02 -22.41
CA LEU A 591 14.50 10.58 -23.59
C LEU A 591 14.58 11.63 -24.70
N LYS A 592 14.29 12.91 -24.39
CA LYS A 592 14.35 14.01 -25.37
C LYS A 592 15.75 14.18 -25.94
N LYS A 593 16.77 14.09 -25.07
CA LYS A 593 18.18 14.24 -25.45
C LYS A 593 18.68 13.13 -26.36
N HIS A 594 18.34 11.88 -26.06
CA HIS A 594 18.93 10.73 -26.74
C HIS A 594 18.05 10.16 -27.85
N ARG A 595 16.72 10.30 -27.77
CA ARG A 595 15.73 9.81 -28.76
C ARG A 595 14.59 10.83 -28.99
N PRO A 596 14.89 12.03 -29.50
CA PRO A 596 13.88 13.07 -29.72
C PRO A 596 12.74 12.62 -30.64
N GLU A 597 12.99 11.69 -31.55
CA GLU A 597 11.98 11.15 -32.46
C GLU A 597 10.93 10.27 -31.75
N TYR A 598 11.23 9.76 -30.55
CA TYR A 598 10.28 8.98 -29.74
C TYR A 598 9.55 9.80 -28.68
N TYR A 599 9.98 11.04 -28.44
CA TYR A 599 9.47 11.89 -27.36
C TYR A 599 7.94 12.05 -27.37
N ASN A 600 7.35 12.13 -28.56
CA ASN A 600 5.92 12.35 -28.72
C ASN A 600 5.09 11.07 -28.62
N LEU A 601 5.70 9.88 -28.61
CA LEU A 601 4.96 8.63 -28.47
C LEU A 601 4.25 8.55 -27.10
N PRO A 602 3.09 7.90 -27.01
CA PRO A 602 2.49 7.53 -25.73
C PRO A 602 3.38 6.55 -24.97
N THR A 603 3.21 6.46 -23.65
CA THR A 603 4.01 5.59 -22.78
C THR A 603 3.14 4.63 -21.98
N THR A 604 3.72 3.49 -21.60
CA THR A 604 3.11 2.54 -20.65
C THR A 604 3.62 2.73 -19.22
N ASN A 605 4.54 3.67 -19.02
CA ASN A 605 5.20 3.94 -17.76
C ASN A 605 4.31 4.78 -16.83
N GLY A 606 4.58 4.73 -15.52
CA GLY A 606 4.07 5.76 -14.62
C GLY A 606 4.83 7.07 -14.78
N ASP A 607 4.20 8.18 -14.40
CA ASP A 607 4.78 9.53 -14.37
C ASP A 607 6.08 9.65 -13.56
N HIS A 608 6.28 8.77 -12.57
CA HIS A 608 7.50 8.67 -11.77
C HIS A 608 8.75 8.18 -12.53
N CYS A 609 8.64 7.73 -13.78
CA CYS A 609 9.77 7.21 -14.57
C CYS A 609 10.53 8.32 -15.30
N THR A 610 11.17 9.21 -14.53
CA THR A 610 11.80 10.45 -14.99
C THR A 610 13.33 10.39 -15.05
N GLY A 611 13.94 9.22 -14.77
CA GLY A 611 15.40 9.09 -14.81
C GLY A 611 16.17 9.80 -13.70
N ASP A 612 15.52 10.20 -12.60
CA ASP A 612 16.16 10.94 -11.50
C ASP A 612 17.43 10.24 -10.98
N GLY A 613 17.40 8.92 -10.78
CA GLY A 613 18.57 8.14 -10.34
C GLY A 613 19.74 8.18 -11.33
N HIS A 614 19.46 8.17 -12.64
CA HIS A 614 20.48 8.29 -13.68
C HIS A 614 21.15 9.65 -13.61
N LYS A 615 20.35 10.71 -13.61
CA LYS A 615 20.81 12.10 -13.57
C LYS A 615 21.66 12.35 -12.33
N MET A 616 21.22 11.88 -11.16
CA MET A 616 21.95 11.99 -9.89
C MET A 616 23.30 11.24 -9.92
N ALA A 617 23.33 10.00 -10.38
CA ALA A 617 24.57 9.22 -10.43
C ALA A 617 25.56 9.78 -11.45
N MET A 618 25.10 10.19 -12.63
CA MET A 618 25.95 10.83 -13.64
C MET A 618 26.55 12.13 -13.12
N ALA A 619 25.77 12.94 -12.39
CA ALA A 619 26.28 14.14 -11.72
C ALA A 619 27.31 13.80 -10.62
N ALA A 620 27.19 12.63 -9.99
CA ALA A 620 28.16 12.13 -9.01
C ALA A 620 29.44 11.55 -9.65
N GLY A 621 29.49 11.38 -10.97
CA GLY A 621 30.67 10.89 -11.71
C GLY A 621 30.52 9.48 -12.29
N ALA A 622 29.35 8.85 -12.13
CA ALA A 622 29.06 7.56 -12.76
C ALA A 622 29.02 7.67 -14.29
N ASN A 623 29.39 6.58 -14.96
CA ASN A 623 29.18 6.41 -16.38
C ASN A 623 27.77 5.89 -16.66
N ALA A 624 27.23 6.27 -17.82
CA ALA A 624 25.99 5.73 -18.35
C ALA A 624 26.22 5.30 -19.80
N VAL A 625 25.66 4.15 -20.17
CA VAL A 625 25.83 3.50 -21.47
C VAL A 625 24.47 3.29 -22.13
N ASP A 626 24.48 3.24 -23.46
CA ASP A 626 23.33 2.86 -24.29
C ASP A 626 22.07 3.72 -24.08
N LEU A 627 22.18 4.97 -23.61
CA LEU A 627 21.03 5.83 -23.27
C LEU A 627 20.06 6.08 -24.45
N GLU A 628 20.52 5.89 -25.68
CA GLU A 628 19.71 5.91 -26.89
C GLU A 628 18.89 4.63 -27.12
N LYS A 629 19.17 3.55 -26.40
CA LYS A 629 18.46 2.27 -26.51
C LYS A 629 17.19 2.31 -25.65
N VAL A 630 16.17 2.94 -26.22
CA VAL A 630 14.80 2.99 -25.68
C VAL A 630 13.89 2.07 -26.50
N GLN A 631 13.21 1.14 -25.83
CA GLN A 631 12.32 0.18 -26.47
C GLN A 631 10.89 0.72 -26.57
N VAL A 632 10.36 0.66 -27.78
CA VAL A 632 8.96 0.90 -28.10
C VAL A 632 8.24 -0.44 -28.21
N HIS A 633 7.22 -0.64 -27.38
CA HIS A 633 6.38 -1.84 -27.42
C HIS A 633 5.33 -1.71 -28.52
N PRO A 634 5.07 -2.76 -29.33
CA PRO A 634 4.14 -2.68 -30.47
C PRO A 634 2.65 -2.62 -30.10
N THR A 635 2.29 -2.86 -28.84
CA THR A 635 0.90 -3.19 -28.43
C THR A 635 0.48 -2.45 -27.16
N GLY A 636 0.46 -1.11 -27.21
CA GLY A 636 -0.28 -0.29 -26.27
C GLY A 636 -1.76 -0.30 -26.61
N LEU A 637 -2.62 -0.59 -25.63
CA LEU A 637 -4.07 -0.59 -25.76
C LEU A 637 -4.56 0.84 -25.98
N VAL A 638 -5.29 1.05 -27.08
CA VAL A 638 -5.98 2.30 -27.36
C VAL A 638 -7.37 2.20 -26.73
N ASP A 639 -7.63 3.06 -25.75
CA ASP A 639 -9.00 3.28 -25.28
C ASP A 639 -9.78 4.00 -26.38
N PRO A 640 -10.91 3.45 -26.88
CA PRO A 640 -11.72 4.12 -27.89
C PRO A 640 -12.27 5.49 -27.44
N ASN A 641 -12.43 5.70 -26.12
CA ASN A 641 -12.92 6.96 -25.56
C ASN A 641 -11.80 7.99 -25.37
N GLU A 642 -10.56 7.52 -25.19
CA GLU A 642 -9.37 8.38 -25.00
C GLU A 642 -8.20 7.95 -25.91
N PRO A 643 -8.38 7.97 -27.25
CA PRO A 643 -7.40 7.41 -28.17
C PRO A 643 -6.04 8.12 -28.12
N GLU A 644 -6.04 9.40 -27.76
CA GLU A 644 -4.84 10.25 -27.66
C GLU A 644 -4.21 10.27 -26.25
N ALA A 645 -4.72 9.46 -25.30
CA ALA A 645 -4.16 9.40 -23.96
C ALA A 645 -2.64 9.11 -23.99
N LYS A 646 -1.87 9.99 -23.34
CA LYS A 646 -0.40 9.90 -23.30
C LYS A 646 0.08 8.67 -22.54
N VAL A 647 -0.66 8.23 -21.54
CA VAL A 647 -0.40 6.98 -20.82
C VAL A 647 -1.38 5.92 -21.30
N LYS A 648 -0.88 4.75 -21.70
CA LYS A 648 -1.69 3.63 -22.22
C LYS A 648 -1.48 2.37 -21.41
N PHE A 649 -2.53 1.56 -21.31
CA PHE A 649 -2.40 0.20 -20.78
C PHE A 649 -1.62 -0.67 -21.76
N LEU A 650 -0.82 -1.58 -21.24
CA LEU A 650 -0.06 -2.51 -22.06
C LEU A 650 -0.88 -3.77 -22.32
N ALA A 651 -1.08 -4.13 -23.59
CA ALA A 651 -1.50 -5.48 -23.95
C ALA A 651 -0.32 -6.44 -23.75
N ALA A 652 -0.50 -7.45 -22.90
CA ALA A 652 0.54 -8.44 -22.60
C ALA A 652 1.08 -9.08 -23.90
N GLU A 653 2.41 -9.20 -24.01
CA GLU A 653 3.03 -9.91 -25.13
C GLU A 653 2.63 -11.39 -25.15
N ALA A 654 2.27 -11.94 -23.98
CA ALA A 654 1.70 -13.27 -23.85
C ALA A 654 0.46 -13.49 -24.73
N LEU A 655 -0.36 -12.45 -25.02
CA LEU A 655 -1.50 -12.56 -25.94
C LEU A 655 -1.07 -13.00 -27.34
N ARG A 656 0.07 -12.48 -27.84
CA ARG A 656 0.68 -12.95 -29.10
C ARG A 656 1.32 -14.34 -28.92
N GLY A 657 1.96 -14.57 -27.77
CA GLY A 657 2.57 -15.85 -27.40
C GLY A 657 1.62 -17.05 -27.44
N VAL A 658 0.37 -16.86 -26.98
CA VAL A 658 -0.69 -17.87 -27.00
C VAL A 658 -1.45 -17.96 -28.33
N GLY A 659 -1.05 -17.18 -29.34
CA GLY A 659 -1.53 -17.33 -30.72
C GLY A 659 -2.23 -16.10 -31.30
N GLY A 660 -2.27 -14.96 -30.60
CA GLY A 660 -2.87 -13.73 -31.12
C GLY A 660 -2.16 -13.20 -32.38
N LEU A 661 -2.95 -12.71 -33.32
CA LEU A 661 -2.51 -12.17 -34.62
C LEU A 661 -2.61 -10.65 -34.64
N LEU A 662 -1.68 -9.98 -35.32
CA LEU A 662 -1.77 -8.54 -35.61
C LEU A 662 -2.32 -8.36 -37.02
N LEU A 663 -3.50 -7.74 -37.11
CA LEU A 663 -4.17 -7.43 -38.37
C LEU A 663 -4.21 -5.92 -38.58
N ASP A 664 -4.01 -5.50 -39.82
CA ASP A 664 -4.17 -4.10 -40.22
C ASP A 664 -5.64 -3.74 -40.49
N ASN A 665 -5.90 -2.49 -40.89
CA ASN A 665 -7.25 -2.04 -41.18
C ASN A 665 -7.94 -2.74 -42.37
N THR A 666 -7.18 -3.48 -43.20
CA THR A 666 -7.71 -4.29 -44.31
C THR A 666 -8.02 -5.72 -43.90
N GLY A 667 -7.74 -6.10 -42.65
CA GLY A 667 -7.89 -7.47 -42.16
C GLY A 667 -6.74 -8.41 -42.55
N ALA A 668 -5.63 -7.87 -43.05
CA ALA A 668 -4.46 -8.64 -43.46
C ALA A 668 -3.42 -8.74 -42.35
N ARG A 669 -2.72 -9.87 -42.28
CA ARG A 669 -1.46 -9.99 -41.53
C ARG A 669 -0.34 -9.28 -42.29
N PHE A 670 0.66 -8.81 -41.55
CA PHE A 670 1.82 -8.10 -42.12
C PHE A 670 3.15 -8.42 -41.42
N VAL A 671 3.16 -9.30 -40.41
CA VAL A 671 4.32 -9.52 -39.55
C VAL A 671 4.30 -10.92 -38.92
N ASP A 672 5.49 -11.45 -38.58
CA ASP A 672 5.61 -12.51 -37.58
C ASP A 672 5.49 -11.90 -36.17
N GLU A 673 4.35 -12.16 -35.52
CA GLU A 673 3.98 -11.60 -34.23
C GLU A 673 4.89 -12.03 -33.06
N LEU A 674 5.80 -13.00 -33.27
CA LEU A 674 6.75 -13.49 -32.27
C LEU A 674 8.21 -13.07 -32.54
N GLN A 675 8.42 -12.09 -33.41
CA GLN A 675 9.72 -11.42 -33.55
C GLN A 675 10.00 -10.45 -32.38
N HIS A 676 11.22 -9.91 -32.37
CA HIS A 676 11.62 -8.87 -31.43
C HIS A 676 10.72 -7.63 -31.54
N ARG A 677 10.55 -6.89 -30.43
CA ARG A 677 9.63 -5.75 -30.34
C ARG A 677 9.98 -4.62 -31.31
N ASP A 678 11.26 -4.36 -31.51
CA ASP A 678 11.75 -3.36 -32.49
C ASP A 678 11.37 -3.75 -33.92
N TYR A 679 11.50 -5.02 -34.28
CA TYR A 679 11.07 -5.54 -35.58
C TYR A 679 9.55 -5.41 -35.76
N VAL A 680 8.75 -5.83 -34.78
CA VAL A 680 7.28 -5.78 -34.87
C VAL A 680 6.79 -4.32 -34.93
N THR A 681 7.35 -3.44 -34.10
CA THR A 681 7.04 -2.00 -34.14
C THR A 681 7.47 -1.38 -35.47
N GLY A 682 8.65 -1.73 -35.98
CA GLY A 682 9.12 -1.29 -37.30
C GLY A 682 8.17 -1.71 -38.42
N LYS A 683 7.69 -2.96 -38.40
CA LYS A 683 6.70 -3.46 -39.36
C LYS A 683 5.33 -2.80 -39.25
N ILE A 684 4.92 -2.37 -38.05
CA ILE A 684 3.71 -1.54 -37.89
C ILE A 684 3.90 -0.20 -38.62
N TRP A 685 5.03 0.48 -38.43
CA TRP A 685 5.31 1.76 -39.09
C TRP A 685 5.47 1.62 -40.62
N GLU A 686 6.19 0.59 -41.09
CA GLU A 686 6.34 0.29 -42.52
C GLU A 686 4.99 -0.03 -43.17
N ASN A 687 4.11 -0.76 -42.47
CA ASN A 687 2.79 -1.10 -43.00
C ASN A 687 1.89 0.15 -43.11
N GLY A 688 1.93 1.05 -42.12
CA GLY A 688 1.24 2.36 -42.17
C GLY A 688 -0.30 2.31 -42.22
N LYS A 689 -0.92 1.13 -42.10
CA LYS A 689 -2.37 0.91 -42.24
C LYS A 689 -3.06 0.76 -40.89
N PHE A 690 -3.41 1.88 -40.28
CA PHE A 690 -4.10 1.95 -38.99
C PHE A 690 -5.63 1.95 -39.13
N PRO A 691 -6.39 1.50 -38.10
CA PRO A 691 -5.91 0.96 -36.83
C PRO A 691 -5.35 -0.46 -36.94
N ILE A 692 -4.28 -0.75 -36.19
CA ILE A 692 -3.78 -2.11 -35.99
C ILE A 692 -4.63 -2.76 -34.90
N ARG A 693 -5.03 -4.01 -35.10
CA ARG A 693 -5.82 -4.79 -34.17
C ARG A 693 -5.09 -6.06 -33.77
N LEU A 694 -5.00 -6.31 -32.46
CA LEU A 694 -4.63 -7.62 -31.93
C LEU A 694 -5.91 -8.46 -31.84
N VAL A 695 -5.91 -9.61 -32.50
CA VAL A 695 -7.04 -10.54 -32.53
C VAL A 695 -6.62 -11.86 -31.91
N LEU A 696 -7.45 -12.40 -30.99
CA LEU A 696 -7.30 -13.72 -30.41
C LEU A 696 -8.52 -14.57 -30.79
N ASN A 697 -8.29 -15.80 -31.26
CA ASN A 697 -9.35 -16.80 -31.44
C ASN A 697 -9.78 -17.39 -30.08
N GLY A 698 -10.74 -18.32 -30.11
CA GLY A 698 -11.30 -18.90 -28.90
C GLY A 698 -10.32 -19.74 -28.11
N THR A 699 -9.42 -20.47 -28.78
CA THR A 699 -8.35 -21.26 -28.14
C THR A 699 -7.38 -20.35 -27.38
N ALA A 700 -6.82 -19.34 -28.06
CA ALA A 700 -5.89 -18.38 -27.47
C ALA A 700 -6.55 -17.60 -26.32
N SER A 701 -7.82 -17.20 -26.51
CA SER A 701 -8.59 -16.50 -25.49
C SER A 701 -8.78 -17.33 -24.21
N LYS A 702 -9.00 -18.64 -24.33
CA LYS A 702 -9.15 -19.54 -23.18
C LYS A 702 -7.83 -19.79 -22.45
N GLU A 703 -6.71 -19.86 -23.16
CA GLU A 703 -5.39 -20.05 -22.56
C GLU A 703 -4.94 -18.85 -21.69
N ILE A 704 -5.47 -17.67 -22.00
CA ILE A 704 -5.14 -16.41 -21.31
C ILE A 704 -6.39 -15.67 -20.83
N GLU A 705 -7.38 -16.43 -20.38
CA GLU A 705 -8.74 -15.96 -20.10
C GLU A 705 -8.78 -14.76 -19.15
N TRP A 706 -7.96 -14.78 -18.08
CA TRP A 706 -7.90 -13.69 -17.12
C TRP A 706 -7.53 -12.35 -17.77
N HIS A 707 -6.56 -12.33 -18.69
CA HIS A 707 -6.17 -11.12 -19.42
C HIS A 707 -7.30 -10.62 -20.32
N CYS A 708 -7.95 -11.53 -21.05
CA CYS A 708 -9.09 -11.18 -21.90
C CYS A 708 -10.23 -10.57 -21.07
N LYS A 709 -10.64 -11.22 -19.97
CA LYS A 709 -11.65 -10.71 -19.04
C LYS A 709 -11.27 -9.33 -18.50
N HIS A 710 -10.02 -9.17 -18.07
CA HIS A 710 -9.52 -7.91 -17.52
C HIS A 710 -9.59 -6.76 -18.55
N TYR A 711 -9.13 -6.99 -19.77
CA TYR A 711 -9.15 -5.95 -20.81
C TYR A 711 -10.56 -5.66 -21.33
N VAL A 712 -11.45 -6.67 -21.39
CA VAL A 712 -12.86 -6.49 -21.73
C VAL A 712 -13.59 -5.68 -20.65
N GLY A 713 -13.40 -6.02 -19.37
CA GLY A 713 -14.00 -5.29 -18.25
C GLY A 713 -13.55 -3.82 -18.16
N ARG A 714 -12.41 -3.47 -18.77
CA ARG A 714 -11.92 -2.09 -18.89
C ARG A 714 -12.36 -1.36 -20.16
N GLY A 715 -13.13 -2.02 -21.04
CA GLY A 715 -13.52 -1.45 -22.33
C GLY A 715 -12.39 -1.34 -23.36
N LEU A 716 -11.20 -1.89 -23.07
CA LEU A 716 -10.01 -1.83 -23.94
C LEU A 716 -9.94 -2.97 -24.96
N MET A 717 -10.78 -3.99 -24.79
CA MET A 717 -10.91 -5.16 -25.65
C MET A 717 -12.39 -5.49 -25.82
N LYS A 718 -12.77 -6.00 -27.00
CA LYS A 718 -14.14 -6.39 -27.32
C LYS A 718 -14.20 -7.85 -27.74
N ARG A 719 -15.30 -8.51 -27.40
CA ARG A 719 -15.61 -9.87 -27.86
C ARG A 719 -16.56 -9.83 -29.05
N PHE A 720 -16.31 -10.70 -30.03
CA PHE A 720 -17.17 -10.94 -31.20
C PHE A 720 -17.48 -12.43 -31.27
N ASP A 721 -18.73 -12.77 -31.55
CA ASP A 721 -19.19 -14.18 -31.49
C ASP A 721 -18.92 -14.98 -32.77
N SER A 722 -18.53 -14.33 -33.86
CA SER A 722 -18.18 -15.00 -35.13
C SER A 722 -17.27 -14.16 -36.02
N GLY A 723 -16.72 -14.78 -37.07
CA GLY A 723 -15.93 -14.12 -38.10
C GLY A 723 -16.74 -13.10 -38.92
N GLU A 724 -18.05 -13.30 -39.08
CA GLU A 724 -18.96 -12.32 -39.67
C GLU A 724 -19.08 -11.06 -38.81
N ALA A 725 -19.25 -11.23 -37.49
CA ALA A 725 -19.30 -10.10 -36.56
C ALA A 725 -17.95 -9.36 -36.54
N LEU A 726 -16.84 -10.10 -36.59
CA LEU A 726 -15.50 -9.53 -36.68
C LEU A 726 -15.28 -8.77 -38.01
N ALA A 727 -15.74 -9.31 -39.14
CA ALA A 727 -15.61 -8.65 -40.44
C ALA A 727 -16.38 -7.33 -40.47
N LYS A 728 -17.56 -7.29 -39.82
CA LYS A 728 -18.35 -6.06 -39.64
C LYS A 728 -17.59 -5.00 -38.82
N GLU A 729 -16.90 -5.40 -37.75
CA GLU A 729 -16.03 -4.49 -36.95
C GLU A 729 -14.86 -3.93 -37.77
N PHE A 730 -14.28 -4.74 -38.66
CA PHE A 730 -13.21 -4.28 -39.54
C PHE A 730 -13.72 -3.43 -40.72
N GLY A 731 -15.02 -3.49 -41.04
CA GLY A 731 -15.58 -2.85 -42.22
C GLY A 731 -15.17 -3.54 -43.53
N VAL A 732 -14.92 -4.86 -43.51
CA VAL A 732 -14.49 -5.65 -44.67
C VAL A 732 -15.47 -6.78 -44.99
N ALA A 733 -15.41 -7.33 -46.20
CA ALA A 733 -16.22 -8.50 -46.55
C ALA A 733 -15.76 -9.74 -45.74
N PRO A 734 -16.67 -10.61 -45.25
CA PRO A 734 -16.33 -11.84 -44.52
C PRO A 734 -15.27 -12.71 -45.22
N ALA A 735 -15.31 -12.77 -46.55
CA ALA A 735 -14.35 -13.52 -47.37
C ALA A 735 -12.89 -13.05 -47.17
N VAL A 736 -12.66 -11.78 -46.81
CA VAL A 736 -11.33 -11.22 -46.57
C VAL A 736 -10.70 -11.84 -45.32
N LEU A 737 -11.39 -11.77 -44.18
CA LEU A 737 -10.89 -12.37 -42.94
C LEU A 737 -10.84 -13.90 -43.01
N LYS A 738 -11.83 -14.52 -43.67
CA LYS A 738 -11.78 -15.96 -43.94
C LYS A 738 -10.52 -16.34 -44.70
N LYS A 739 -10.18 -15.59 -45.76
CA LYS A 739 -8.93 -15.82 -46.51
C LYS A 739 -7.69 -15.63 -45.63
N THR A 740 -7.63 -14.58 -44.81
CA THR A 740 -6.52 -14.37 -43.86
C THR A 740 -6.32 -15.57 -42.93
N PHE A 741 -7.41 -16.14 -42.40
CA PHE A 741 -7.35 -17.32 -41.53
C PHE A 741 -6.98 -18.59 -42.31
N ASP A 742 -7.51 -18.79 -43.51
CA ASP A 742 -7.17 -19.92 -44.37
C ASP A 742 -5.69 -19.90 -44.80
N ASP A 743 -5.15 -18.73 -45.16
CA ASP A 743 -3.74 -18.54 -45.50
C ASP A 743 -2.83 -18.82 -44.28
N TYR A 744 -3.24 -18.37 -43.09
CA TYR A 744 -2.54 -18.68 -41.83
C TYR A 744 -2.57 -20.20 -41.56
N ASN A 745 -3.72 -20.85 -41.70
CA ASN A 745 -3.86 -22.29 -41.52
C ASN A 745 -3.01 -23.10 -42.51
N GLN A 746 -2.91 -22.65 -43.76
CA GLN A 746 -1.97 -23.24 -44.71
C GLN A 746 -0.54 -23.15 -44.18
N SER A 747 -0.14 -21.99 -43.64
CA SER A 747 1.18 -21.80 -43.02
C SER A 747 1.40 -22.71 -41.82
N VAL A 748 0.36 -22.96 -41.00
CA VAL A 748 0.40 -23.90 -39.87
C VAL A 748 0.69 -25.34 -40.34
N ARG A 749 0.06 -25.76 -41.45
CA ARG A 749 0.19 -27.11 -42.02
C ARG A 749 1.54 -27.30 -42.72
N THR A 750 1.96 -26.32 -43.53
CA THR A 750 3.18 -26.41 -44.34
C THR A 750 4.45 -26.02 -43.58
N LYS A 751 4.31 -25.31 -42.44
CA LYS A 751 5.39 -24.64 -41.72
C LYS A 751 6.12 -23.59 -42.57
N GLN A 752 5.44 -23.03 -43.57
CA GLN A 752 5.93 -21.96 -44.43
C GLN A 752 5.01 -20.75 -44.28
N ASP A 753 5.47 -19.73 -43.57
CA ASP A 753 4.74 -18.46 -43.37
C ASP A 753 5.38 -17.33 -44.18
N PRO A 754 4.59 -16.49 -44.87
CA PRO A 754 5.10 -15.42 -45.72
C PRO A 754 5.87 -14.33 -44.96
N PHE A 755 5.72 -14.24 -43.63
CA PHE A 755 6.44 -13.29 -42.78
C PHE A 755 7.56 -13.97 -41.96
N GLY A 756 7.83 -15.25 -42.21
CA GLY A 756 8.88 -16.01 -41.54
C GLY A 756 8.50 -16.57 -40.17
N LYS A 757 7.21 -16.58 -39.80
CA LYS A 757 6.74 -17.15 -38.54
C LYS A 757 7.10 -18.63 -38.41
N LYS A 758 7.71 -18.98 -37.27
CA LYS A 758 8.21 -20.34 -37.01
C LYS A 758 7.37 -21.14 -36.00
N PHE A 759 6.67 -20.45 -35.11
CA PHE A 759 5.93 -21.06 -34.01
C PHE A 759 4.45 -20.71 -34.13
N PHE A 760 3.60 -21.74 -34.03
CA PHE A 760 2.17 -21.64 -34.30
C PHE A 760 1.38 -22.33 -33.17
N GLN A 761 0.24 -21.74 -32.80
CA GLN A 761 -0.64 -22.23 -31.72
C GLN A 761 -1.92 -22.89 -32.26
N GLY A 762 -1.79 -23.62 -33.38
CA GLY A 762 -2.89 -24.31 -34.05
C GLY A 762 -3.60 -23.47 -35.12
N GLU A 763 -4.64 -24.07 -35.71
CA GLU A 763 -5.44 -23.48 -36.78
C GLU A 763 -6.57 -22.59 -36.25
N TRP A 764 -7.02 -21.68 -37.10
CA TRP A 764 -8.09 -20.71 -36.85
C TRP A 764 -9.36 -21.12 -37.59
N LYS A 765 -10.51 -20.93 -36.96
CA LYS A 765 -11.82 -21.20 -37.56
C LYS A 765 -12.59 -19.90 -37.73
N PHE A 766 -13.29 -19.74 -38.84
CA PHE A 766 -14.03 -18.52 -39.12
C PHE A 766 -15.26 -18.35 -38.21
N ASP A 767 -15.86 -19.46 -37.79
CA ASP A 767 -17.04 -19.52 -36.91
C ASP A 767 -16.69 -19.56 -35.40
N ASP A 768 -15.44 -19.27 -35.02
CA ASP A 768 -15.03 -19.14 -33.63
C ASP A 768 -15.44 -17.78 -33.03
N PHE A 769 -15.37 -17.64 -31.71
CA PHE A 769 -15.43 -16.33 -31.08
C PHE A 769 -14.04 -15.68 -31.04
N PHE A 770 -14.02 -14.35 -31.02
CA PHE A 770 -12.79 -13.57 -31.08
C PHE A 770 -12.74 -12.48 -30.02
N HIS A 771 -11.56 -12.23 -29.47
CA HIS A 771 -11.27 -11.02 -28.69
C HIS A 771 -10.38 -10.08 -29.50
N VAL A 772 -10.74 -8.80 -29.54
CA VAL A 772 -10.08 -7.80 -30.39
C VAL A 772 -9.78 -6.56 -29.57
N ALA A 773 -8.58 -6.03 -29.71
CA ALA A 773 -8.20 -4.75 -29.13
C ALA A 773 -7.39 -3.91 -30.13
N VAL A 774 -7.56 -2.59 -30.07
CA VAL A 774 -6.85 -1.64 -30.93
C VAL A 774 -5.48 -1.32 -30.33
N MET A 775 -4.45 -1.35 -31.16
CA MET A 775 -3.05 -1.27 -30.75
C MET A 775 -2.38 -0.02 -31.31
N THR A 776 -1.45 0.53 -30.54
CA THR A 776 -0.49 1.53 -31.01
C THR A 776 0.89 1.32 -30.39
N PRO A 777 1.99 1.66 -31.10
CA PRO A 777 3.32 1.69 -30.51
C PRO A 777 3.43 2.64 -29.31
N VAL A 778 4.09 2.19 -28.24
CA VAL A 778 4.22 2.93 -26.97
C VAL A 778 5.64 2.83 -26.40
N LEU A 779 6.16 3.94 -25.86
CA LEU A 779 7.36 3.94 -25.00
C LEU A 779 7.15 2.97 -23.83
N HIS A 780 8.16 2.14 -23.56
CA HIS A 780 7.97 1.05 -22.62
C HIS A 780 9.15 0.81 -21.68
N TYR A 781 10.38 0.73 -22.19
CA TYR A 781 11.54 0.37 -21.37
C TYR A 781 12.80 1.09 -21.85
N THR A 782 13.68 1.49 -20.95
CA THR A 782 14.99 2.09 -21.26
C THR A 782 16.10 1.08 -20.95
N MET A 783 16.73 0.53 -21.99
CA MET A 783 17.82 -0.46 -21.81
C MET A 783 19.14 0.22 -21.44
N GLY A 784 19.32 1.46 -21.90
CA GLY A 784 20.41 2.30 -21.45
C GLY A 784 20.23 2.73 -20.01
N GLY A 785 21.36 2.92 -19.33
CA GLY A 785 21.37 3.29 -17.93
C GLY A 785 22.79 3.40 -17.37
N LEU A 786 22.90 3.35 -16.05
CA LEU A 786 24.20 3.38 -15.36
C LEU A 786 25.01 2.13 -15.70
N GLU A 787 26.25 2.31 -16.13
CA GLU A 787 27.12 1.19 -16.44
C GLU A 787 27.44 0.41 -15.14
N ILE A 788 27.22 -0.89 -15.14
CA ILE A 788 27.53 -1.76 -14.00
C ILE A 788 28.47 -2.90 -14.40
N ASP A 789 29.16 -3.50 -13.44
CA ASP A 789 29.83 -4.79 -13.62
C ASP A 789 28.97 -5.97 -13.16
N ALA A 790 29.51 -7.19 -13.25
CA ALA A 790 28.84 -8.43 -12.87
C ALA A 790 28.45 -8.49 -11.37
N GLU A 791 29.06 -7.64 -10.53
CA GLU A 791 28.73 -7.48 -9.12
C GLU A 791 27.74 -6.32 -8.87
N SER A 792 27.16 -5.74 -9.92
CA SER A 792 26.20 -4.63 -9.85
C SER A 792 26.79 -3.33 -9.29
N ARG A 793 28.13 -3.17 -9.28
CA ARG A 793 28.80 -1.92 -8.89
C ARG A 793 28.72 -0.95 -10.05
N VAL A 794 28.35 0.30 -9.77
CA VAL A 794 28.31 1.35 -10.80
C VAL A 794 29.73 1.74 -11.19
N LEU A 795 30.00 1.82 -12.49
CA LEU A 795 31.31 2.16 -13.05
C LEU A 795 31.41 3.66 -13.35
N ASP A 796 32.61 4.21 -13.20
CA ASP A 796 32.96 5.55 -13.66
C ASP A 796 33.39 5.56 -15.13
N LYS A 797 33.71 6.74 -15.66
CA LYS A 797 34.14 6.92 -17.07
C LYS A 797 35.47 6.23 -17.41
N ALA A 798 36.24 5.81 -16.41
CA ALA A 798 37.48 5.05 -16.58
C ALA A 798 37.25 3.53 -16.49
N GLY A 799 35.99 3.08 -16.37
CA GLY A 799 35.62 1.69 -16.22
C GLY A 799 35.93 1.12 -14.83
N LYS A 800 36.13 1.98 -13.82
CA LYS A 800 36.41 1.56 -12.44
C LYS A 800 35.15 1.65 -11.58
N PRO A 801 34.93 0.73 -10.63
CA PRO A 801 33.81 0.84 -9.70
C PRO A 801 33.87 2.14 -8.89
N VAL A 802 32.75 2.87 -8.85
CA VAL A 802 32.52 4.00 -7.94
C VAL A 802 32.29 3.41 -6.54
N PRO A 803 33.20 3.63 -5.57
CA PRO A 803 33.08 2.98 -4.26
C PRO A 803 31.77 3.37 -3.57
N GLY A 804 31.06 2.37 -3.04
CA GLY A 804 29.80 2.56 -2.31
C GLY A 804 28.55 2.81 -3.17
N LEU A 805 28.66 2.78 -4.50
CA LEU A 805 27.51 2.97 -5.40
C LEU A 805 27.18 1.70 -6.21
N PHE A 806 25.92 1.28 -6.13
CA PHE A 806 25.38 0.11 -6.82
C PHE A 806 24.09 0.48 -7.53
N ALA A 807 23.70 -0.30 -8.54
CA ALA A 807 22.45 -0.10 -9.27
C ALA A 807 21.79 -1.45 -9.60
N SER A 808 20.46 -1.48 -9.63
CA SER A 808 19.69 -2.68 -10.01
C SER A 808 18.38 -2.33 -10.70
N GLY A 809 17.88 -3.25 -11.53
CA GLY A 809 16.68 -3.03 -12.35
C GLY A 809 16.94 -2.10 -13.54
N GLU A 810 15.89 -1.40 -13.97
CA GLU A 810 15.90 -0.60 -15.22
C GLU A 810 16.84 0.62 -15.19
N VAL A 811 17.33 1.03 -14.02
CA VAL A 811 18.34 2.10 -13.91
C VAL A 811 19.74 1.62 -14.35
N ALA A 812 19.97 0.31 -14.43
CA ALA A 812 21.24 -0.26 -14.86
C ALA A 812 21.28 -0.48 -16.38
N GLY A 813 22.36 -0.02 -17.01
CA GLY A 813 22.66 -0.20 -18.44
C GLY A 813 23.49 -1.45 -18.72
N GLY A 814 23.53 -1.86 -19.99
CA GLY A 814 24.37 -2.98 -20.47
C GLY A 814 23.78 -4.39 -20.29
N VAL A 815 22.78 -4.57 -19.42
CA VAL A 815 22.17 -5.90 -19.16
C VAL A 815 21.40 -6.44 -20.38
N HIS A 816 20.80 -5.55 -21.17
CA HIS A 816 19.91 -5.92 -22.28
C HIS A 816 20.44 -5.52 -23.66
N GLY A 817 21.52 -4.74 -23.71
CA GLY A 817 22.09 -4.20 -24.95
C GLY A 817 21.05 -3.52 -25.84
N ALA A 818 21.08 -3.84 -27.14
CA ALA A 818 20.25 -3.16 -28.13
C ALA A 818 18.74 -3.40 -27.98
N ASN A 819 18.32 -4.55 -27.47
CA ASN A 819 16.91 -4.89 -27.34
C ASN A 819 16.66 -5.86 -26.18
N ARG A 820 15.69 -5.52 -25.31
CA ARG A 820 15.26 -6.39 -24.21
C ARG A 820 14.24 -7.44 -24.68
N LEU A 821 14.46 -8.70 -24.29
CA LEU A 821 13.47 -9.77 -24.47
C LEU A 821 12.28 -9.62 -23.50
N GLY A 822 11.08 -9.97 -23.96
CA GLY A 822 9.87 -10.02 -23.13
C GLY A 822 10.08 -10.93 -21.91
N GLY A 823 9.64 -10.49 -20.72
CA GLY A 823 9.83 -11.22 -19.45
C GLY A 823 11.18 -10.99 -18.73
N SER A 824 12.18 -10.40 -19.39
CA SER A 824 13.51 -10.21 -18.78
C SER A 824 13.62 -8.99 -17.86
N SER A 825 12.64 -8.08 -17.84
CA SER A 825 12.67 -6.90 -16.95
C SER A 825 12.47 -7.29 -15.48
N LEU A 826 11.41 -8.05 -15.17
CA LEU A 826 11.18 -8.57 -13.82
C LEU A 826 12.34 -9.46 -13.37
N LEU A 827 12.89 -10.27 -14.29
CA LEU A 827 14.06 -11.08 -14.01
C LEU A 827 15.28 -10.21 -13.65
N GLY A 828 15.52 -9.14 -14.42
CA GLY A 828 16.58 -8.17 -14.14
C GLY A 828 16.45 -7.55 -12.75
N CYS A 829 15.24 -7.16 -12.35
CA CYS A 829 14.97 -6.64 -11.01
C CYS A 829 15.31 -7.65 -9.91
N VAL A 830 14.90 -8.91 -10.04
CA VAL A 830 15.12 -9.93 -9.00
C VAL A 830 16.58 -10.38 -8.95
N VAL A 831 17.20 -10.66 -10.10
CA VAL A 831 18.60 -11.10 -10.16
C VAL A 831 19.54 -10.00 -9.71
N PHE A 832 19.49 -8.83 -10.35
CA PHE A 832 20.41 -7.74 -10.00
C PHE A 832 20.03 -7.05 -8.70
N GLY A 833 18.77 -7.11 -8.25
CA GLY A 833 18.38 -6.73 -6.90
C GLY A 833 19.12 -7.56 -5.85
N ARG A 834 19.09 -8.89 -5.99
CA ARG A 834 19.83 -9.81 -5.09
C ARG A 834 21.35 -9.62 -5.20
N VAL A 835 21.91 -9.51 -6.42
CA VAL A 835 23.35 -9.26 -6.61
C VAL A 835 23.79 -7.94 -5.99
N SER A 836 23.05 -6.85 -6.22
CA SER A 836 23.39 -5.54 -5.65
C SER A 836 23.30 -5.52 -4.12
N GLY A 837 22.32 -6.22 -3.54
CA GLY A 837 22.19 -6.42 -2.10
C GLY A 837 23.39 -7.17 -1.51
N ASP A 838 23.76 -8.31 -2.12
CA ASP A 838 24.94 -9.10 -1.72
C ASP A 838 26.23 -8.27 -1.79
N SER A 839 26.43 -7.55 -2.89
CA SER A 839 27.61 -6.73 -3.13
C SER A 839 27.70 -5.52 -2.19
N ALA A 840 26.59 -4.83 -1.94
CA ALA A 840 26.54 -3.70 -1.01
C ALA A 840 26.83 -4.15 0.44
N ALA A 841 26.28 -5.30 0.86
CA ALA A 841 26.57 -5.89 2.16
C ALA A 841 28.04 -6.30 2.29
N ALA A 842 28.60 -6.94 1.25
CA ALA A 842 30.03 -7.31 1.23
C ALA A 842 30.93 -6.08 1.31
N TYR A 843 30.60 -5.00 0.60
CA TYR A 843 31.33 -3.73 0.66
C TYR A 843 31.31 -3.11 2.07
N LEU A 844 30.15 -3.10 2.74
CA LEU A 844 30.03 -2.64 4.13
C LEU A 844 30.92 -3.44 5.08
N LEU A 845 30.91 -4.77 4.99
CA LEU A 845 31.72 -5.63 5.85
C LEU A 845 33.22 -5.42 5.62
N GLN A 846 33.65 -5.26 4.37
CA GLN A 846 35.05 -5.00 4.02
C GLN A 846 35.51 -3.64 4.55
N THR A 847 34.74 -2.57 4.34
CA THR A 847 35.08 -1.22 4.80
C THR A 847 35.15 -1.12 6.32
N GLN A 848 34.20 -1.74 7.04
CA GLN A 848 34.25 -1.84 8.50
C GLN A 848 35.47 -2.63 8.97
N SER A 849 35.82 -3.75 8.32
CA SER A 849 37.00 -4.54 8.69
C SER A 849 38.32 -3.79 8.52
N VAL A 850 38.43 -2.90 7.52
CA VAL A 850 39.63 -2.06 7.31
C VAL A 850 39.71 -0.95 8.35
N ALA A 851 38.58 -0.33 8.71
CA ALA A 851 38.51 0.64 9.81
C ALA A 851 38.89 -0.01 11.15
N VAL A 852 38.38 -1.22 11.42
CA VAL A 852 38.72 -2.02 12.61
C VAL A 852 40.20 -2.44 12.60
N ARG A 853 40.78 -2.81 11.45
CA ARG A 853 42.23 -3.10 11.34
C ARG A 853 43.10 -1.85 11.53
N LYS A 854 42.69 -0.69 11.01
CA LYS A 854 43.40 0.60 11.24
C LYS A 854 43.29 1.03 12.71
N ALA A 855 42.13 0.85 13.34
CA ALA A 855 41.93 1.11 14.77
C ALA A 855 42.76 0.16 15.63
N GLY A 856 42.77 -1.14 15.30
CA GLY A 856 43.62 -2.15 15.94
C GLY A 856 45.11 -1.89 15.76
N GLY A 857 45.54 -1.40 14.59
CA GLY A 857 46.94 -1.00 14.34
C GLY A 857 47.37 0.26 15.11
N ARG A 858 46.45 1.22 15.32
CA ARG A 858 46.69 2.41 16.18
C ARG A 858 46.72 2.05 17.66
N LEU A 859 45.89 1.12 18.11
CA LEU A 859 45.94 0.54 19.45
C LEU A 859 47.23 -0.26 19.66
N GLY A 860 47.70 -1.00 18.65
CA GLY A 860 48.99 -1.69 18.68
C GLY A 860 50.20 -0.75 18.80
N ALA A 861 50.15 0.42 18.15
CA ALA A 861 51.19 1.45 18.29
C ALA A 861 51.20 2.13 19.67
N LEU A 862 50.05 2.19 20.35
CA LEU A 862 49.92 2.67 21.74
C LEU A 862 50.34 1.60 22.77
N ALA A 863 50.05 0.33 22.50
CA ALA A 863 50.47 -0.79 23.33
C ALA A 863 51.99 -1.02 23.32
N GLY A 864 52.67 -0.65 22.22
CA GLY A 864 54.13 -0.72 22.09
C GLY A 864 54.94 0.24 22.98
N HIS A 865 54.29 1.15 23.71
CA HIS A 865 54.93 2.05 24.68
C HIS A 865 54.70 1.66 26.15
N LEU A 866 53.93 0.61 26.43
CA LEU A 866 53.50 0.30 27.80
C LEU A 866 53.85 -1.07 28.36
N ASP A 867 54.56 -1.97 27.66
CA ASP A 867 55.16 -3.08 28.40
C ASP A 867 56.33 -3.81 27.72
N SER A 868 57.31 -4.10 28.56
CA SER A 868 58.53 -4.84 28.29
C SER A 868 58.36 -6.34 28.63
N SER A 869 58.25 -7.19 27.60
CA SER A 869 58.79 -8.57 27.43
C SER A 869 58.65 -9.65 28.54
N PRO A 870 58.85 -10.95 28.25
CA PRO A 870 58.36 -11.76 27.13
C PRO A 870 57.81 -13.15 27.57
N SER A 871 56.90 -13.74 26.80
CA SER A 871 56.90 -15.21 26.59
C SER A 871 56.14 -15.57 25.31
N GLN A 872 56.68 -16.55 24.58
CA GLN A 872 56.33 -16.95 23.21
C GLN A 872 56.35 -18.51 23.16
N PRO A 873 55.96 -19.19 22.07
CA PRO A 873 54.60 -19.53 21.65
C PRO A 873 54.37 -21.06 21.50
N THR A 874 53.12 -21.51 21.35
CA THR A 874 52.81 -22.76 20.60
C THR A 874 51.43 -22.68 19.95
N ALA A 875 51.36 -23.15 18.70
CA ALA A 875 50.18 -23.21 17.84
C ALA A 875 49.40 -24.54 17.99
N ALA A 876 48.08 -24.48 17.82
CA ALA A 876 47.30 -25.24 16.82
C ALA A 876 45.88 -25.63 17.28
N ALA A 877 44.99 -25.64 16.27
CA ALA A 877 43.72 -26.35 16.15
C ALA A 877 42.44 -25.76 16.78
N ALA A 878 41.42 -25.72 15.91
CA ALA A 878 40.06 -25.23 16.12
C ALA A 878 39.27 -26.02 17.17
N PRO A 879 38.24 -25.40 17.80
CA PRO A 879 37.14 -26.15 18.38
C PRO A 879 35.91 -26.12 17.47
N ALA A 880 35.31 -27.30 17.41
CA ALA A 880 34.03 -27.64 16.85
C ALA A 880 32.87 -26.79 17.42
N ALA A 881 31.77 -26.82 16.66
CA ALA A 881 30.47 -26.25 16.99
C ALA A 881 30.03 -26.55 18.43
N PRO A 882 29.46 -25.56 19.15
CA PRO A 882 28.76 -25.84 20.40
C PRO A 882 27.45 -26.56 20.10
N ALA A 883 27.33 -27.69 20.78
CA ALA A 883 26.18 -28.58 20.80
C ALA A 883 24.89 -27.88 21.23
N ALA A 884 23.78 -28.44 20.75
CA ALA A 884 22.43 -28.13 21.17
C ALA A 884 22.28 -28.23 22.69
N ALA A 885 21.82 -27.14 23.29
CA ALA A 885 21.31 -27.08 24.65
C ALA A 885 19.87 -27.66 24.70
N PRO A 886 19.39 -28.14 25.85
CA PRO A 886 18.68 -29.42 25.96
C PRO A 886 17.18 -29.34 25.68
N VAL A 887 16.67 -30.45 25.14
CA VAL A 887 15.25 -30.80 25.07
C VAL A 887 14.70 -30.86 26.49
N GLY A 888 13.82 -29.92 26.83
CA GLY A 888 12.99 -30.00 28.02
C GLY A 888 12.15 -31.29 27.98
N LYS A 889 12.12 -32.03 29.09
CA LYS A 889 11.33 -33.25 29.27
C LYS A 889 9.84 -32.98 28.96
N GLY A 890 9.34 -33.50 27.83
CA GLY A 890 7.91 -33.71 27.61
C GLY A 890 7.43 -35.00 28.30
N PRO A 891 6.12 -35.16 28.56
CA PRO A 891 5.58 -36.15 29.51
C PRO A 891 5.80 -37.61 29.07
N SER A 892 5.99 -38.52 30.03
CA SER A 892 6.22 -39.96 29.81
C SER A 892 4.95 -40.78 29.49
N ALA A 893 3.87 -40.13 29.04
CA ALA A 893 2.60 -40.78 28.78
C ALA A 893 2.48 -41.21 27.30
N THR A 894 1.99 -42.43 27.09
CA THR A 894 1.69 -42.97 25.75
C THR A 894 0.21 -43.25 25.64
N TYR A 895 -0.41 -42.83 24.54
CA TYR A 895 -1.85 -42.95 24.30
C TYR A 895 -2.11 -43.79 23.05
N THR A 896 -3.20 -44.55 23.05
CA THR A 896 -3.71 -45.26 21.86
C THR A 896 -4.60 -44.34 21.03
N ALA A 897 -4.76 -44.63 19.73
CA ALA A 897 -5.66 -43.86 18.88
C ALA A 897 -7.12 -43.93 19.39
N GLU A 898 -7.52 -45.05 20.00
CA GLU A 898 -8.83 -45.22 20.62
C GLU A 898 -9.04 -44.35 21.87
N GLU A 899 -7.97 -44.00 22.59
CA GLU A 899 -8.05 -43.06 23.71
C GLU A 899 -8.21 -41.63 23.19
N VAL A 900 -7.42 -41.22 22.19
CA VAL A 900 -7.54 -39.89 21.58
C VAL A 900 -8.94 -39.68 20.99
N ALA A 901 -9.52 -40.70 20.34
CA ALA A 901 -10.84 -40.64 19.72
C ALA A 901 -12.02 -40.33 20.68
N LYS A 902 -11.80 -40.37 22.00
CA LYS A 902 -12.80 -40.00 23.01
C LYS A 902 -12.91 -38.47 23.18
N HIS A 903 -11.86 -37.72 22.85
CA HIS A 903 -11.71 -36.28 23.08
C HIS A 903 -11.97 -35.51 21.77
N LYS A 904 -13.25 -35.41 21.40
CA LYS A 904 -13.70 -34.95 20.07
C LYS A 904 -14.65 -33.75 20.08
N THR A 905 -14.68 -32.99 21.17
CA THR A 905 -15.63 -31.88 21.37
C THR A 905 -14.91 -30.58 21.67
N LYS A 906 -15.56 -29.43 21.49
CA LYS A 906 -14.95 -28.11 21.72
C LYS A 906 -14.37 -27.95 23.13
N ASP A 907 -15.02 -28.51 24.13
CA ASP A 907 -14.57 -28.42 25.54
C ASP A 907 -13.67 -29.60 25.95
N ASP A 908 -13.32 -30.50 25.01
CA ASP A 908 -12.46 -31.67 25.22
C ASP A 908 -11.95 -32.20 23.86
N CYS A 909 -10.87 -31.61 23.34
CA CYS A 909 -10.38 -31.76 21.97
C CYS A 909 -8.90 -32.17 21.94
N TRP A 910 -8.63 -33.42 21.59
CA TRP A 910 -7.27 -33.93 21.39
C TRP A 910 -7.01 -34.26 19.92
N VAL A 911 -5.76 -34.10 19.47
CA VAL A 911 -5.34 -34.45 18.10
C VAL A 911 -3.98 -35.15 18.11
N ILE A 912 -3.72 -35.97 17.10
CA ILE A 912 -2.39 -36.57 16.88
C ILE A 912 -1.69 -35.81 15.77
N VAL A 913 -0.45 -35.35 16.01
CA VAL A 913 0.40 -34.71 14.99
C VAL A 913 1.81 -35.26 15.10
N ASN A 914 2.34 -35.82 14.01
CA ASN A 914 3.69 -36.39 13.91
C ASN A 914 3.98 -37.44 15.02
N GLY A 915 2.97 -38.20 15.43
CA GLY A 915 3.08 -39.20 16.50
C GLY A 915 3.10 -38.62 17.93
N GLN A 916 2.88 -37.32 18.09
CA GLN A 916 2.60 -36.68 19.39
C GLN A 916 1.09 -36.58 19.59
N VAL A 917 0.64 -36.74 20.83
CA VAL A 917 -0.77 -36.52 21.22
C VAL A 917 -0.85 -35.15 21.90
N LEU A 918 -1.73 -34.30 21.39
CA LEU A 918 -1.92 -32.94 21.87
C LEU A 918 -3.32 -32.77 22.44
N ASP A 919 -3.44 -32.21 23.64
CA ASP A 919 -4.67 -31.62 24.15
C ASP A 919 -4.71 -30.15 23.75
N VAL A 920 -5.52 -29.84 22.75
CA VAL A 920 -5.62 -28.49 22.17
C VAL A 920 -6.84 -27.74 22.67
N THR A 921 -7.56 -28.27 23.65
CA THR A 921 -8.83 -27.72 24.16
C THR A 921 -8.70 -26.26 24.58
N ALA A 922 -7.69 -25.94 25.40
CA ALA A 922 -7.46 -24.57 25.87
C ALA A 922 -6.89 -23.65 24.77
N PHE A 923 -6.29 -24.23 23.73
CA PHE A 923 -5.68 -23.50 22.62
C PHE A 923 -6.63 -23.26 21.45
N LEU A 924 -7.77 -23.97 21.38
CA LEU A 924 -8.79 -23.79 20.34
C LEU A 924 -9.16 -22.32 20.08
N PRO A 925 -9.53 -21.50 21.09
CA PRO A 925 -9.91 -20.10 20.85
C PRO A 925 -8.75 -19.23 20.37
N ASP A 926 -7.51 -19.63 20.67
CA ASP A 926 -6.28 -18.92 20.28
C ASP A 926 -5.70 -19.41 18.95
N HIS A 927 -6.32 -20.43 18.32
CA HIS A 927 -5.85 -20.98 17.06
C HIS A 927 -6.06 -19.96 15.91
N PRO A 928 -4.99 -19.49 15.23
CA PRO A 928 -5.10 -18.42 14.22
C PRO A 928 -5.95 -18.77 12.99
N GLY A 929 -6.10 -20.07 12.69
CA GLY A 929 -7.00 -20.57 11.63
C GLY A 929 -8.45 -20.73 12.07
N GLY A 930 -8.79 -20.29 13.29
CA GLY A 930 -10.09 -20.48 13.94
C GLY A 930 -10.26 -21.88 14.54
N GLU A 931 -11.10 -21.98 15.57
CA GLU A 931 -11.38 -23.21 16.32
C GLU A 931 -11.84 -24.37 15.39
N LYS A 932 -12.65 -24.06 14.37
CA LYS A 932 -13.24 -25.04 13.45
C LYS A 932 -12.19 -25.83 12.66
N ALA A 933 -11.02 -25.24 12.39
CA ALA A 933 -9.96 -25.89 11.62
C ALA A 933 -9.35 -27.10 12.35
N ILE A 934 -9.17 -26.98 13.67
CA ILE A 934 -8.70 -28.08 14.52
C ILE A 934 -9.85 -29.05 14.82
N LEU A 935 -11.07 -28.55 15.06
CA LEU A 935 -12.22 -29.38 15.42
C LEU A 935 -12.59 -30.42 14.36
N LEU A 936 -12.27 -30.17 13.09
CA LEU A 936 -12.42 -31.15 12.00
C LEU A 936 -11.62 -32.46 12.24
N TYR A 937 -10.54 -32.38 13.02
CA TYR A 937 -9.65 -33.48 13.35
C TYR A 937 -9.72 -33.87 14.83
N ALA A 938 -10.67 -33.34 15.60
CA ALA A 938 -10.83 -33.66 17.01
C ALA A 938 -10.99 -35.18 17.21
N GLY A 939 -10.13 -35.75 18.04
CA GLY A 939 -10.01 -37.18 18.29
C GLY A 939 -9.27 -37.99 17.21
N ARG A 940 -8.56 -37.35 16.27
CA ARG A 940 -7.96 -38.00 15.09
C ARG A 940 -6.51 -37.59 14.84
N ASP A 941 -5.86 -38.29 13.91
CA ASP A 941 -4.56 -37.92 13.38
C ASP A 941 -4.71 -36.85 12.29
N ALA A 942 -4.05 -35.72 12.52
CA ALA A 942 -4.04 -34.53 11.67
C ALA A 942 -2.65 -34.28 11.06
N THR A 943 -1.75 -35.26 11.10
CA THR A 943 -0.34 -35.10 10.73
C THR A 943 -0.15 -34.60 9.30
N GLU A 944 -0.91 -35.15 8.35
CA GLU A 944 -0.75 -34.81 6.93
C GLU A 944 -1.19 -33.36 6.68
N GLU A 945 -2.37 -32.99 7.15
CA GLU A 945 -2.94 -31.66 6.97
C GLU A 945 -2.22 -30.60 7.79
N PHE A 946 -1.74 -30.96 8.99
CA PHE A 946 -0.88 -30.08 9.78
C PHE A 946 0.43 -29.81 9.02
N ASN A 947 1.12 -30.83 8.52
CA ASN A 947 2.42 -30.66 7.84
C ASN A 947 2.29 -30.01 6.45
N MET A 948 1.12 -30.06 5.82
CA MET A 948 0.84 -29.31 4.58
C MET A 948 0.80 -27.79 4.81
N LEU A 949 0.43 -27.37 6.01
CA LEU A 949 0.17 -25.96 6.33
C LEU A 949 1.19 -25.36 7.31
N HIS A 950 1.86 -26.20 8.09
CA HIS A 950 2.66 -25.78 9.24
C HIS A 950 4.01 -26.51 9.29
N ASP A 951 5.07 -25.77 9.63
CA ASP A 951 6.39 -26.36 9.91
C ASP A 951 6.37 -27.16 11.23
N PRO A 952 7.12 -28.28 11.34
CA PRO A 952 7.16 -29.08 12.57
C PRO A 952 7.55 -28.30 13.85
N LYS A 953 8.18 -27.12 13.73
CA LYS A 953 8.53 -26.25 14.86
C LYS A 953 7.37 -25.40 15.38
N VAL A 954 6.21 -25.40 14.72
CA VAL A 954 5.03 -24.60 15.11
C VAL A 954 4.47 -25.05 16.45
N ILE A 955 4.34 -26.36 16.70
CA ILE A 955 3.85 -26.88 17.99
C ILE A 955 4.74 -26.43 19.17
N PRO A 956 6.08 -26.64 19.16
CA PRO A 956 6.96 -26.16 20.22
C PRO A 956 6.96 -24.63 20.46
N ARG A 957 6.54 -23.84 19.47
CA ARG A 957 6.59 -22.38 19.52
C ARG A 957 5.29 -21.74 20.00
N TYR A 958 4.16 -22.30 19.60
CA TYR A 958 2.84 -21.67 19.79
C TYR A 958 1.94 -22.44 20.75
N ALA A 959 2.14 -23.75 20.88
CA ALA A 959 1.37 -24.58 21.81
C ALA A 959 2.27 -25.64 22.47
N PRO A 960 3.42 -25.26 23.09
CA PRO A 960 4.33 -26.22 23.70
C PRO A 960 3.67 -27.04 24.82
N ASP A 961 2.74 -26.40 25.55
CA ASP A 961 2.04 -26.99 26.69
C ASP A 961 0.86 -27.89 26.26
N ALA A 962 0.45 -27.85 24.99
CA ALA A 962 -0.60 -28.72 24.46
C ALA A 962 -0.13 -30.16 24.28
N VAL A 963 1.18 -30.44 24.25
CA VAL A 963 1.71 -31.80 24.05
C VAL A 963 1.61 -32.63 25.33
N ILE A 964 0.65 -33.56 25.36
CA ILE A 964 0.39 -34.40 26.54
C ILE A 964 1.07 -35.77 26.51
N GLY A 965 1.52 -36.23 25.34
CA GLY A 965 2.25 -37.49 25.23
C GLY A 965 2.56 -37.91 23.79
N THR A 966 2.80 -39.20 23.59
CA THR A 966 3.09 -39.78 22.26
C THR A 966 2.14 -40.93 21.92
N LEU A 967 1.90 -41.13 20.62
CA LEU A 967 1.05 -42.21 20.14
C LEU A 967 1.77 -43.55 20.33
N LYS A 968 1.10 -44.50 20.99
CA LYS A 968 1.57 -45.87 21.15
C LYS A 968 1.49 -46.58 19.80
N LYS A 969 2.64 -47.02 19.30
CA LYS A 969 2.76 -47.78 18.05
C LYS A 969 2.10 -49.15 18.14
#